data_AF-A0A1Z5T8D1-F1
#
_entry.id   AF-A0A1Z5T8D1-F1
#
_cell.length_a   1.000
_cell.length_b   1.000
_cell.length_c   1.000
_cell.angle_alpha   90.00
_cell.angle_beta   90.00
_cell.angle_gamma   90.00
#
_symmetry.space_group_name_H-M   'P 1'
#
loop_
_entity.id
_entity.type
_entity.pdbx_description
1 polymer ?
#
loop_
_entity_poly.entity_id
_entity_poly.type
_entity_poly.pdbx_seq_one_letter_code
_entity_poly.pdbx_strand_id
1 'polypeptide(L)'
;MFEPDIVRFRAADNDCICLNDACIIVARDDYPGVKKAAYNLSNDLGVVLNQAPNAIHETVPDEQDAFPATNTAIIVGSIGSSPILKRLAENGKIDFQSLQGKWESFKTTVVKDPLDGIQHALVIAGSDKRGAIYGVYTLSEQIGVSPWYWWADVLPRKREAVFAPYQTTQHGEPSVKYRGIFLNDEAPSLTGWVLEEFGKYNSHFYEKVFELLLRLKANYMWPAMWPGYPNPGASFFTDDPLNQRLADEMGIVISTSHHEPMQRLSNEWFAENPEGSWNWLTNKERIIEFFRAGAQRANGFESCFTLGMRGEYDKKMAGDDPAFVVEDVIKAQRELLKETPNEVLACYKEVQALFESGRLNVPEDVTLLFGDDNFGTIRRLPTAEEAKRTGGAGIYYHLEYVGWPRSYKWINSNSMGKIRHQLLQAYNRKANQIWIFNVGDLKPLECPFSFAMAIAWDCNAVANLGVKTFLDKWAAQNFHADVAEDASSVLAGYDRIASLRKHELIEPGTLSILHHREADMILERLQSLLNLATKVYGAVSEEDRASVFELVLHPVKATYLYVNLQVARSRNRLYARQRRNSANKLAQEILDLFDADFDLSEEYHSLLGGKWNHMLRQPHLGYGETWHAPSRDMIDGICYVQRRQPSNPIVGQMGVAIEGHEGVRPGRINEESERTHPSRRDLLPGVTFGCINRYGPTSRWFEIFTRGPQIVDWQISTSAKFIKMSSYSGRLIPGEEDARVEVSIDWTQVPPDMHGEAQIDIRSQEGDYEQLHLPFLGDVVPPEVAGVYVESSGYVSIPATGCTIDPPYEMLSNTGRLDTGSVSLQPPARRDGDMSFLCYPFYTFSATSSAVLTLHFGMTLALAPDEVPNYDLSIDDESISTHPLYTVSPAAIAKSKEDGWPAADGWFNAACDNVWINRHPIALSEWPSGYHVVKLRLRNSNLLLEKIVIELESLEQSYLGPPSSFYLPSDK
;
A
#
# COMPACT_ATOMS: atom_id res chain seq x y z
N MET A 1 21.34 -1.73 0.61
CA MET A 1 20.85 -1.73 -0.79
C MET A 1 21.24 -0.45 -1.54
N PHE A 2 21.44 0.67 -0.82
CA PHE A 2 21.66 2.01 -1.39
C PHE A 2 23.05 2.55 -1.08
N GLU A 3 23.77 1.89 -0.19
CA GLU A 3 25.13 2.18 0.18
C GLU A 3 26.10 1.75 -0.92
N PRO A 4 27.24 2.45 -1.09
CA PRO A 4 28.30 2.00 -1.99
C PRO A 4 28.76 0.58 -1.63
N ASP A 5 29.01 -0.23 -2.66
CA ASP A 5 29.48 -1.62 -2.49
C ASP A 5 30.85 -1.65 -1.81
N ILE A 6 30.96 -2.26 -0.64
CA ILE A 6 32.18 -2.48 0.14
C ILE A 6 32.72 -3.91 0.01
N VAL A 7 32.08 -4.76 -0.80
CA VAL A 7 32.52 -6.14 -1.06
C VAL A 7 32.49 -6.52 -2.54
N ARG A 8 33.29 -7.53 -2.90
CA ARG A 8 33.29 -8.23 -4.19
C ARG A 8 33.41 -9.74 -3.96
N PHE A 9 32.98 -10.54 -4.94
CA PHE A 9 33.01 -12.01 -4.87
C PHE A 9 34.06 -12.66 -5.78
N ARG A 10 34.92 -11.87 -6.40
CA ARG A 10 36.06 -12.33 -7.21
C ARG A 10 37.28 -11.52 -6.84
N ALA A 11 38.44 -12.19 -6.77
CA ALA A 11 39.71 -11.50 -6.64
C ALA A 11 39.98 -10.67 -7.89
N ALA A 12 40.44 -9.44 -7.70
CA ALA A 12 41.06 -8.63 -8.74
C ALA A 12 42.51 -8.32 -8.30
N ASP A 13 43.42 -8.22 -9.27
CA ASP A 13 44.87 -8.21 -9.03
C ASP A 13 45.28 -7.09 -8.04
N ASN A 14 45.69 -7.49 -6.82
CA ASN A 14 46.24 -6.65 -5.74
C ASN A 14 45.39 -5.45 -5.26
N ASP A 15 44.09 -5.39 -5.58
CA ASP A 15 43.20 -4.27 -5.24
C ASP A 15 42.20 -4.54 -4.11
N CYS A 16 42.26 -5.71 -3.47
CA CYS A 16 41.36 -6.13 -2.40
C CYS A 16 42.03 -7.01 -1.34
N ILE A 17 41.34 -7.21 -0.21
CA ILE A 17 41.72 -8.13 0.87
C ILE A 17 40.64 -9.22 1.02
N CYS A 18 41.04 -10.45 1.35
CA CYS A 18 40.10 -11.56 1.53
C CYS A 18 39.55 -11.57 2.96
N LEU A 19 38.23 -11.64 3.10
CA LEU A 19 37.54 -11.64 4.40
C LEU A 19 37.19 -13.04 4.91
N ASN A 20 37.47 -14.09 4.15
CA ASN A 20 36.99 -15.45 4.44
C ASN A 20 37.32 -15.90 5.87
N ASP A 21 38.59 -15.79 6.27
CA ASP A 21 39.05 -16.19 7.60
C ASP A 21 39.38 -14.98 8.49
N ALA A 22 38.87 -13.80 8.14
CA ALA A 22 39.20 -12.58 8.84
C ALA A 22 38.66 -12.62 10.28
N CYS A 23 39.55 -12.47 11.26
CA CYS A 23 39.17 -12.34 12.66
C CYS A 23 38.44 -11.00 12.87
N ILE A 24 37.29 -11.04 13.54
CA ILE A 24 36.53 -9.84 13.88
C ILE A 24 37.02 -9.34 15.24
N ILE A 25 37.51 -8.11 15.27
CA ILE A 25 38.09 -7.46 16.45
C ILE A 25 37.16 -6.34 16.87
N VAL A 26 36.75 -6.38 18.14
CA VAL A 26 35.90 -5.36 18.77
C VAL A 26 36.45 -5.06 20.16
N ALA A 27 36.32 -3.82 20.63
CA ALA A 27 36.80 -3.48 21.96
C ALA A 27 35.88 -4.08 23.03
N ARG A 28 36.45 -4.63 24.11
CA ARG A 28 35.69 -5.22 25.23
C ARG A 28 34.72 -4.20 25.85
N ASP A 29 35.17 -2.94 25.90
CA ASP A 29 34.48 -1.78 26.48
C ASP A 29 33.62 -0.99 25.45
N ASP A 30 33.47 -1.49 24.21
CA ASP A 30 32.47 -0.91 23.29
C ASP A 30 31.05 -1.33 23.68
N TYR A 31 30.05 -0.73 23.03
CA TYR A 31 28.65 -0.97 23.35
C TYR A 31 28.24 -2.44 23.16
N PRO A 32 27.39 -3.01 24.07
CA PRO A 32 26.87 -4.37 23.93
C PRO A 32 26.24 -4.67 22.57
N GLY A 33 25.44 -3.74 22.02
CA GLY A 33 24.83 -3.88 20.69
C GLY A 33 25.84 -3.95 19.54
N VAL A 34 26.98 -3.24 19.64
CA VAL A 34 28.06 -3.32 18.64
C VAL A 34 28.70 -4.71 18.66
N LYS A 35 28.94 -5.26 19.86
CA LYS A 35 29.45 -6.62 20.02
C LYS A 35 28.46 -7.63 19.47
N LYS A 36 27.17 -7.51 19.80
CA LYS A 36 26.11 -8.37 19.26
C LYS A 36 26.06 -8.35 17.73
N ALA A 37 26.15 -7.16 17.11
CA ALA A 37 26.21 -7.04 15.66
C ALA A 37 27.45 -7.74 15.08
N ALA A 38 28.62 -7.64 15.74
CA ALA A 38 29.82 -8.37 15.35
C ALA A 38 29.65 -9.90 15.44
N TYR A 39 28.98 -10.41 16.47
CA TYR A 39 28.58 -11.84 16.57
C TYR A 39 27.65 -12.25 15.43
N ASN A 40 26.66 -11.41 15.10
CA ASN A 40 25.77 -11.68 13.99
C ASN A 40 26.53 -11.72 12.65
N LEU A 41 27.47 -10.79 12.42
CA LEU A 41 28.33 -10.80 11.23
C LEU A 41 29.23 -12.05 11.14
N SER A 42 29.78 -12.51 12.26
CA SER A 42 30.56 -13.76 12.30
C SER A 42 29.72 -14.96 11.85
N ASN A 43 28.49 -15.06 12.35
CA ASN A 43 27.55 -16.10 11.94
C ASN A 43 27.14 -15.94 10.47
N ASP A 44 26.83 -14.72 10.04
CA ASP A 44 26.47 -14.39 8.65
C ASP A 44 27.58 -14.82 7.68
N LEU A 45 28.85 -14.51 7.99
CA LEU A 45 30.02 -14.95 7.21
C LEU A 45 30.13 -16.48 7.18
N GLY A 46 29.97 -17.16 8.32
CA GLY A 46 29.99 -18.62 8.38
C GLY A 46 28.91 -19.26 7.50
N VAL A 47 27.70 -18.73 7.53
CA VAL A 47 26.59 -19.21 6.69
C VAL A 47 26.86 -18.95 5.21
N VAL A 48 27.29 -17.74 4.85
CA VAL A 48 27.55 -17.33 3.45
C VAL A 48 28.70 -18.13 2.84
N LEU A 49 29.80 -18.32 3.57
CA LEU A 49 30.99 -19.04 3.12
C LEU A 49 30.91 -20.56 3.32
N ASN A 50 29.82 -21.04 3.90
CA ASN A 50 29.60 -22.46 4.21
C ASN A 50 30.72 -23.07 5.07
N GLN A 51 31.09 -22.36 6.13
CA GLN A 51 32.16 -22.73 7.06
C GLN A 51 31.80 -22.39 8.51
N ALA A 52 32.69 -22.68 9.46
CA ALA A 52 32.50 -22.26 10.85
C ALA A 52 32.47 -20.72 10.97
N PRO A 53 31.72 -20.14 11.92
CA PRO A 53 31.72 -18.70 12.15
C PRO A 53 33.12 -18.15 12.38
N ASN A 54 33.41 -16.97 11.83
CA ASN A 54 34.71 -16.33 11.95
C ASN A 54 35.04 -16.03 13.43
N ALA A 55 36.31 -16.19 13.83
CA ALA A 55 36.73 -15.94 15.20
C ALA A 55 36.50 -14.48 15.61
N ILE A 56 35.98 -14.27 16.82
CA ILE A 56 35.79 -12.94 17.43
C ILE A 56 36.81 -12.76 18.54
N HIS A 57 37.47 -11.61 18.56
CA HIS A 57 38.43 -11.22 19.56
C HIS A 57 38.01 -9.93 20.25
N GLU A 58 37.46 -10.06 21.46
CA GLU A 58 37.13 -8.94 22.35
C GLU A 58 38.34 -8.55 23.20
N THR A 59 38.88 -7.34 23.00
CA THR A 59 40.14 -6.93 23.67
C THR A 59 40.15 -5.47 24.09
N VAL A 60 41.11 -5.11 24.96
CA VAL A 60 41.42 -3.74 25.35
C VAL A 60 42.89 -3.47 24.94
N PRO A 61 43.20 -2.37 24.22
CA PRO A 61 44.54 -2.11 23.68
C PRO A 61 45.71 -2.05 24.70
N ASP A 62 45.41 -1.93 25.99
CA ASP A 62 46.37 -1.74 27.09
C ASP A 62 46.56 -3.00 27.97
N GLU A 63 45.83 -4.10 27.71
CA GLU A 63 46.06 -5.38 28.40
C GLU A 63 47.28 -6.12 27.81
N GLN A 64 47.85 -7.07 28.56
CA GLN A 64 48.93 -7.96 28.09
C GLN A 64 48.49 -8.91 26.93
N ASP A 65 47.24 -8.80 26.48
CA ASP A 65 46.68 -9.54 25.36
C ASP A 65 47.10 -8.88 24.04
N ALA A 66 48.13 -9.45 23.40
CA ALA A 66 48.52 -9.05 22.06
C ALA A 66 47.37 -9.29 21.08
N PHE A 67 47.14 -8.34 20.15
CA PHE A 67 46.23 -8.56 19.01
C PHE A 67 46.59 -9.86 18.29
N PRO A 68 45.60 -10.61 17.77
CA PRO A 68 45.87 -11.86 17.08
C PRO A 68 46.76 -11.59 15.86
N ALA A 69 47.85 -12.36 15.73
CA ALA A 69 48.69 -12.31 14.55
C ALA A 69 47.91 -12.87 13.34
N THR A 70 47.42 -12.01 12.46
CA THR A 70 46.60 -12.39 11.31
C THR A 70 46.95 -11.59 10.05
N ASN A 71 46.81 -12.22 8.90
CA ASN A 71 46.94 -11.55 7.60
C ASN A 71 45.81 -10.54 7.37
N THR A 72 44.59 -10.87 7.79
CA THR A 72 43.41 -10.02 7.57
C THR A 72 42.47 -10.04 8.78
N ALA A 73 41.96 -8.85 9.13
CA ALA A 73 41.00 -8.66 10.21
C ALA A 73 39.82 -7.78 9.76
N ILE A 74 38.73 -7.83 10.53
CA ILE A 74 37.64 -6.85 10.46
C ILE A 74 37.62 -6.13 11.81
N ILE A 75 37.87 -4.82 11.84
CA ILE A 75 37.87 -4.04 13.08
C ILE A 75 36.57 -3.23 13.14
N VAL A 76 35.77 -3.45 14.18
CA VAL A 76 34.47 -2.77 14.36
C VAL A 76 34.52 -1.94 15.64
N GLY A 77 33.95 -0.73 15.58
CA GLY A 77 33.68 0.02 16.81
C GLY A 77 32.99 1.36 16.60
N SER A 78 32.63 1.98 17.72
CA SER A 78 32.16 3.36 17.77
C SER A 78 33.30 4.31 18.12
N ILE A 79 33.40 5.48 17.47
CA ILE A 79 34.53 6.41 17.70
C ILE A 79 34.56 6.99 19.12
N GLY A 80 33.41 7.06 19.79
CA GLY A 80 33.28 7.58 21.15
C GLY A 80 33.65 6.58 22.24
N SER A 81 33.51 5.27 21.98
CA SER A 81 33.72 4.22 22.99
C SER A 81 34.91 3.31 22.70
N SER A 82 35.31 3.16 21.43
CA SER A 82 36.33 2.17 21.02
C SER A 82 37.77 2.68 21.22
N PRO A 83 38.54 2.16 22.20
CA PRO A 83 39.96 2.49 22.35
C PRO A 83 40.80 1.98 21.16
N ILE A 84 40.33 0.94 20.45
CA ILE A 84 41.01 0.42 19.25
C ILE A 84 40.97 1.46 18.12
N LEU A 85 39.79 2.03 17.84
CA LEU A 85 39.66 3.09 16.83
C LEU A 85 40.44 4.35 17.22
N LYS A 86 40.42 4.72 18.50
CA LYS A 86 41.23 5.85 19.01
C LYS A 86 42.72 5.65 18.71
N ARG A 87 43.28 4.45 18.98
CA ARG A 87 44.67 4.12 18.67
C ARG A 87 44.98 4.17 17.17
N LEU A 88 44.06 3.73 16.31
CA LEU A 88 44.20 3.87 14.86
C LEU A 88 44.29 5.34 14.43
N ALA A 89 43.48 6.21 15.05
CA ALA A 89 43.52 7.64 14.78
C ALA A 89 44.82 8.30 15.29
N GLU A 90 45.24 7.99 16.52
CA GLU A 90 46.49 8.50 17.13
C GLU A 90 47.74 8.08 16.34
N ASN A 91 47.72 6.88 15.77
CA ASN A 91 48.78 6.38 14.89
C ASN A 91 48.71 6.93 13.45
N GLY A 92 47.77 7.83 13.15
CA GLY A 92 47.59 8.42 11.83
C GLY A 92 47.12 7.44 10.75
N LYS A 93 46.52 6.30 11.13
CA LYS A 93 46.08 5.26 10.19
C LYS A 93 44.74 5.59 9.54
N ILE A 94 43.82 6.21 10.29
CA ILE A 94 42.51 6.64 9.80
C ILE A 94 42.12 7.97 10.47
N ASP A 95 41.59 8.90 9.68
CA ASP A 95 40.91 10.09 10.19
C ASP A 95 39.39 9.84 10.33
N PHE A 96 38.83 10.19 11.50
CA PHE A 96 37.41 10.07 11.82
C PHE A 96 36.70 11.43 12.00
N GLN A 97 37.35 12.55 11.65
CA GLN A 97 36.77 13.88 11.78
C GLN A 97 35.39 14.00 11.13
N SER A 98 35.16 13.30 10.01
CA SER A 98 33.89 13.31 9.28
C SER A 98 32.72 12.61 10.00
N LEU A 99 32.99 11.86 11.07
CA LEU A 99 31.99 11.18 11.91
C LEU A 99 31.73 11.90 13.24
N GLN A 100 32.60 12.83 13.65
CA GLN A 100 32.52 13.43 14.98
C GLN A 100 31.24 14.28 15.14
N GLY A 101 30.44 13.96 16.17
CA GLY A 101 29.19 14.66 16.48
C GLY A 101 28.04 14.40 15.50
N LYS A 102 28.18 13.42 14.60
CA LYS A 102 27.15 13.01 13.65
C LYS A 102 26.23 11.95 14.21
N TRP A 103 24.95 12.02 13.86
CA TRP A 103 23.96 11.01 14.22
C TRP A 103 24.05 9.80 13.26
N GLU A 104 24.25 8.60 13.82
CA GLU A 104 24.11 7.32 13.13
C GLU A 104 24.88 7.17 11.81
N SER A 105 26.00 7.88 11.69
CA SER A 105 26.85 7.86 10.51
C SER A 105 27.94 6.79 10.65
N PHE A 106 28.46 6.29 9.53
CA PHE A 106 29.55 5.33 9.57
C PHE A 106 30.50 5.44 8.39
N LYS A 107 31.69 4.90 8.56
CA LYS A 107 32.77 4.87 7.58
C LYS A 107 33.31 3.45 7.49
N THR A 108 33.57 2.99 6.27
CA THR A 108 34.34 1.76 6.04
C THR A 108 35.61 2.08 5.29
N THR A 109 36.72 1.45 5.65
CA THR A 109 38.00 1.66 4.98
C THR A 109 38.92 0.46 5.15
N VAL A 110 39.67 0.09 4.11
CA VAL A 110 40.70 -0.94 4.21
C VAL A 110 42.05 -0.30 4.54
N VAL A 111 42.68 -0.72 5.63
CA VAL A 111 43.96 -0.20 6.14
C VAL A 111 45.05 -1.25 6.06
N LYS A 112 46.26 -0.83 5.67
CA LYS A 112 47.49 -1.63 5.72
C LYS A 112 48.24 -1.38 7.03
N ASP A 113 48.75 -2.46 7.61
CA ASP A 113 49.43 -2.48 8.91
C ASP A 113 48.68 -1.65 9.97
N PRO A 114 47.37 -1.91 10.21
CA PRO A 114 46.56 -1.09 11.12
C PRO A 114 47.10 -1.11 12.56
N LEU A 115 47.48 -2.29 13.05
CA LEU A 115 47.99 -2.54 14.39
C LEU A 115 49.07 -3.63 14.31
N ASP A 116 49.95 -3.68 15.31
CA ASP A 116 50.99 -4.70 15.38
C ASP A 116 50.38 -6.11 15.33
N GLY A 117 50.90 -6.96 14.44
CA GLY A 117 50.40 -8.31 14.22
C GLY A 117 49.30 -8.46 13.15
N ILE A 118 48.74 -7.35 12.64
CA ILE A 118 47.70 -7.36 11.61
C ILE A 118 48.23 -6.73 10.33
N GLN A 119 48.26 -7.46 9.21
CA GLN A 119 48.75 -6.90 7.93
C GLN A 119 47.70 -6.03 7.22
N HIS A 120 46.44 -6.45 7.24
CA HIS A 120 45.34 -5.74 6.61
C HIS A 120 44.08 -5.76 7.48
N ALA A 121 43.30 -4.69 7.49
CA ALA A 121 41.97 -4.72 8.08
C ALA A 121 40.93 -3.94 7.30
N LEU A 122 39.72 -4.49 7.19
CA LEU A 122 38.52 -3.71 6.92
C LEU A 122 38.07 -3.07 8.25
N VAL A 123 38.16 -1.76 8.35
CA VAL A 123 37.71 -1.01 9.53
C VAL A 123 36.32 -0.46 9.29
N ILE A 124 35.38 -0.78 10.18
CA ILE A 124 34.01 -0.28 10.23
C ILE A 124 33.88 0.60 11.47
N ALA A 125 33.83 1.91 11.26
CA ALA A 125 33.76 2.90 12.33
C ALA A 125 32.42 3.64 12.31
N GLY A 126 31.69 3.60 13.41
CA GLY A 126 30.45 4.38 13.62
C GLY A 126 30.70 5.70 14.36
N SER A 127 29.92 6.73 14.07
CA SER A 127 29.89 7.97 14.87
C SER A 127 29.40 7.70 16.31
N ASP A 128 28.50 6.74 16.46
CA ASP A 128 27.90 6.29 17.72
C ASP A 128 27.63 4.76 17.68
N LYS A 129 26.94 4.25 18.72
CA LYS A 129 26.52 2.84 18.86
C LYS A 129 25.82 2.32 17.60
N ARG A 130 24.83 3.05 17.09
CA ARG A 130 23.99 2.62 15.97
C ARG A 130 24.69 2.77 14.63
N GLY A 131 25.48 3.83 14.43
CA GLY A 131 26.32 3.97 13.25
C GLY A 131 27.23 2.76 13.04
N ALA A 132 27.88 2.27 14.11
CA ALA A 132 28.73 1.09 14.04
C ALA A 132 27.92 -0.18 13.68
N ILE A 133 26.76 -0.38 14.32
CA ILE A 133 25.84 -1.48 14.03
C ILE A 133 25.37 -1.46 12.55
N TYR A 134 25.00 -0.31 12.02
CA TYR A 134 24.58 -0.19 10.62
C TYR A 134 25.72 -0.44 9.63
N GLY A 135 26.95 -0.05 9.96
CA GLY A 135 28.12 -0.39 9.17
C GLY A 135 28.33 -1.91 9.11
N VAL A 136 28.15 -2.61 10.23
CA VAL A 136 28.20 -4.07 10.30
C VAL A 136 27.10 -4.71 9.47
N TYR A 137 25.84 -4.30 9.65
CA TYR A 137 24.74 -4.88 8.89
C TYR A 137 24.76 -4.49 7.39
N THR A 138 25.41 -3.39 7.02
CA THR A 138 25.69 -3.09 5.60
C THR A 138 26.64 -4.14 5.02
N LEU A 139 27.65 -4.58 5.77
CA LEU A 139 28.51 -5.69 5.33
C LEU A 139 27.72 -7.00 5.23
N SER A 140 26.95 -7.38 6.25
CA SER A 140 26.07 -8.57 6.22
C SER A 140 25.14 -8.58 5.01
N GLU A 141 24.51 -7.44 4.74
CA GLU A 141 23.60 -7.28 3.61
C GLU A 141 24.32 -7.49 2.27
N GLN A 142 25.48 -6.86 2.08
CA GLN A 142 26.20 -6.92 0.82
C GLN A 142 26.90 -8.27 0.58
N ILE A 143 27.27 -9.03 1.62
CA ILE A 143 27.76 -10.41 1.43
C ILE A 143 26.63 -11.37 1.01
N GLY A 144 25.36 -10.98 1.21
CA GLY A 144 24.18 -11.68 0.72
C GLY A 144 23.22 -12.18 1.78
N VAL A 145 23.22 -11.61 2.99
CA VAL A 145 22.25 -11.91 4.05
C VAL A 145 21.13 -10.88 4.02
N SER A 146 19.91 -11.29 3.66
CA SER A 146 18.75 -10.40 3.69
C SER A 146 18.39 -9.99 5.12
N PRO A 147 17.88 -8.76 5.36
CA PRO A 147 17.19 -8.41 6.61
C PRO A 147 16.06 -9.39 6.98
N TRP A 148 15.45 -10.01 5.97
CA TRP A 148 14.32 -10.94 6.10
C TRP A 148 14.72 -12.41 6.21
N TYR A 149 16.01 -12.72 6.42
CA TYR A 149 16.49 -14.11 6.43
C TYR A 149 15.76 -15.01 7.43
N TRP A 150 15.37 -14.43 8.57
CA TRP A 150 14.60 -15.14 9.59
C TRP A 150 13.10 -14.82 9.52
N TRP A 151 12.72 -13.59 9.19
CA TRP A 151 11.31 -13.15 9.23
C TRP A 151 10.47 -13.51 7.99
N ALA A 152 11.11 -13.92 6.89
CA ALA A 152 10.43 -14.44 5.70
C ALA A 152 11.28 -15.52 4.99
N ASP A 153 12.08 -16.23 5.78
CA ASP A 153 12.84 -17.42 5.36
C ASP A 153 13.75 -17.24 4.13
N VAL A 154 14.20 -16.01 3.90
CA VAL A 154 15.09 -15.67 2.79
C VAL A 154 16.47 -16.25 3.04
N LEU A 155 16.85 -17.28 2.29
CA LEU A 155 18.13 -17.95 2.51
C LEU A 155 19.32 -17.05 2.17
N PRO A 156 20.33 -16.96 3.06
CA PRO A 156 21.59 -16.30 2.75
C PRO A 156 22.28 -16.89 1.52
N ARG A 157 22.78 -16.02 0.65
CA ARG A 157 23.47 -16.43 -0.58
C ARG A 157 24.80 -17.11 -0.26
N LYS A 158 25.01 -18.32 -0.77
CA LYS A 158 26.29 -19.01 -0.67
C LYS A 158 27.34 -18.36 -1.59
N ARG A 159 28.55 -18.17 -1.08
CA ARG A 159 29.69 -17.57 -1.79
C ARG A 159 30.96 -18.37 -1.54
N GLU A 160 31.79 -18.53 -2.57
CA GLU A 160 33.10 -19.17 -2.43
C GLU A 160 34.11 -18.29 -1.67
N ALA A 161 34.02 -16.97 -1.88
CA ALA A 161 34.89 -16.02 -1.21
C ALA A 161 34.26 -14.61 -1.16
N VAL A 162 34.68 -13.84 -0.16
CA VAL A 162 34.32 -12.44 0.04
C VAL A 162 35.59 -11.61 0.10
N PHE A 163 35.64 -10.52 -0.67
CA PHE A 163 36.77 -9.60 -0.72
C PHE A 163 36.33 -8.17 -0.43
N ALA A 164 37.11 -7.41 0.32
CA ALA A 164 36.92 -5.96 0.49
C ALA A 164 37.95 -5.19 -0.37
N PRO A 165 37.52 -4.35 -1.32
CA PRO A 165 38.43 -3.53 -2.13
C PRO A 165 39.12 -2.45 -1.28
N TYR A 166 40.32 -2.01 -1.69
CA TYR A 166 41.04 -0.89 -1.09
C TYR A 166 40.35 0.45 -1.38
N GLN A 167 39.22 0.68 -0.73
CA GLN A 167 38.42 1.88 -0.87
C GLN A 167 37.97 2.38 0.50
N THR A 168 37.58 3.66 0.53
CA THR A 168 36.92 4.26 1.68
C THR A 168 35.51 4.64 1.28
N THR A 169 34.52 4.20 2.04
CA THR A 169 33.13 4.63 1.89
C THR A 169 32.66 5.32 3.15
N GLN A 170 31.71 6.22 3.02
CA GLN A 170 31.11 6.90 4.14
C GLN A 170 29.61 7.06 3.89
N HIS A 171 28.83 6.88 4.95
CA HIS A 171 27.42 7.20 5.00
C HIS A 171 27.20 8.35 5.98
N GLY A 172 26.39 9.34 5.55
CA GLY A 172 26.01 10.49 6.39
C GLY A 172 24.88 10.16 7.37
N GLU A 173 24.31 11.21 7.94
CA GLU A 173 23.16 11.10 8.85
C GLU A 173 21.92 10.62 8.07
N PRO A 174 21.06 9.76 8.67
CA PRO A 174 19.83 9.35 8.03
C PRO A 174 18.90 10.54 7.80
N SER A 175 18.04 10.43 6.78
CA SER A 175 17.09 11.50 6.42
C SER A 175 16.07 11.79 7.53
N VAL A 176 15.72 10.76 8.31
CA VAL A 176 14.81 10.81 9.45
C VAL A 176 15.53 10.31 10.70
N LYS A 177 15.47 11.10 11.79
CA LYS A 177 16.25 10.85 13.00
C LYS A 177 15.81 9.59 13.76
N TYR A 178 14.52 9.46 14.03
CA TYR A 178 13.90 8.28 14.65
C TYR A 178 12.95 7.61 13.67
N ARG A 179 13.11 6.30 13.49
CA ARG A 179 12.42 5.57 12.42
C ARG A 179 12.24 4.10 12.79
N GLY A 180 11.01 3.61 12.65
CA GLY A 180 10.69 2.21 12.86
C GLY A 180 9.19 1.95 12.97
N ILE A 181 8.80 1.04 13.85
CA ILE A 181 7.47 0.39 13.80
C ILE A 181 6.63 0.62 15.04
N PHE A 182 5.33 0.46 14.85
CA PHE A 182 4.37 0.15 15.89
C PHE A 182 3.80 -1.25 15.62
N LEU A 183 4.09 -2.20 16.53
CA LEU A 183 3.36 -3.47 16.59
C LEU A 183 2.02 -3.19 17.25
N ASN A 184 0.95 -3.29 16.48
CA ASN A 184 -0.42 -2.96 16.90
C ASN A 184 -1.36 -3.96 16.23
N ASP A 185 -2.65 -3.87 16.54
CA ASP A 185 -3.67 -4.64 15.84
C ASP A 185 -3.40 -6.16 15.93
N GLU A 186 -2.61 -6.56 16.94
CA GLU A 186 -1.80 -7.79 16.96
C GLU A 186 -2.58 -9.06 17.22
N ALA A 187 -3.86 -8.93 17.60
CA ALA A 187 -4.74 -10.06 17.82
C ALA A 187 -5.74 -10.19 16.65
N PRO A 188 -5.94 -11.40 16.09
CA PRO A 188 -5.50 -12.69 16.65
C PRO A 188 -4.15 -13.21 16.16
N SER A 189 -3.53 -12.60 15.14
CA SER A 189 -2.44 -13.23 14.38
C SER A 189 -1.11 -13.23 15.13
N LEU A 190 -0.47 -12.08 15.30
CA LEU A 190 0.84 -11.97 15.97
C LEU A 190 0.76 -12.45 17.42
N THR A 191 -0.31 -12.10 18.14
CA THR A 191 -0.54 -12.58 19.52
C THR A 191 -0.63 -14.10 19.55
N GLY A 192 -1.37 -14.72 18.63
CA GLY A 192 -1.44 -16.18 18.55
C GLY A 192 -0.06 -16.80 18.37
N TRP A 193 0.69 -16.30 17.39
CA TRP A 193 2.02 -16.79 17.06
C TRP A 193 3.04 -16.59 18.19
N VAL A 194 3.07 -15.42 18.82
CA VAL A 194 3.99 -15.12 19.94
C VAL A 194 3.71 -16.02 21.15
N LEU A 195 2.45 -16.31 21.44
CA LEU A 195 2.10 -17.21 22.55
C LEU A 195 2.51 -18.66 22.27
N GLU A 196 2.42 -19.12 21.02
CA GLU A 196 2.87 -20.45 20.62
C GLU A 196 4.40 -20.58 20.67
N GLU A 197 5.12 -19.62 20.07
CA GLU A 197 6.57 -19.72 19.87
C GLU A 197 7.41 -19.22 21.07
N PHE A 198 6.93 -18.19 21.77
CA PHE A 198 7.69 -17.51 22.84
C PHE A 198 6.96 -17.52 24.19
N GLY A 199 5.69 -17.91 24.23
CA GLY A 199 4.84 -17.92 25.43
C GLY A 199 4.27 -16.55 25.82
N LYS A 200 4.95 -15.44 25.48
CA LYS A 200 4.53 -14.04 25.72
C LYS A 200 5.44 -13.08 24.95
N TYR A 201 5.10 -11.79 24.93
CA TYR A 201 5.91 -10.70 24.38
C TYR A 201 7.16 -10.39 25.25
N ASN A 202 8.07 -11.37 25.35
CA ASN A 202 9.31 -11.29 26.14
C ASN A 202 10.54 -10.88 25.32
N SER A 203 11.69 -10.82 25.99
CA SER A 203 12.94 -10.36 25.40
C SER A 203 13.45 -11.26 24.28
N HIS A 204 13.11 -12.55 24.25
CA HIS A 204 13.49 -13.45 23.14
C HIS A 204 12.71 -13.13 21.86
N PHE A 205 11.42 -12.83 21.96
CA PHE A 205 10.64 -12.32 20.83
C PHE A 205 11.18 -10.97 20.37
N TYR A 206 11.34 -10.03 21.30
CA TYR A 206 11.79 -8.68 20.96
C TYR A 206 13.22 -8.63 20.43
N GLU A 207 14.12 -9.54 20.83
CA GLU A 207 15.44 -9.67 20.22
C GLU A 207 15.35 -9.88 18.70
N LYS A 208 14.40 -10.73 18.24
CA LYS A 208 14.15 -10.96 16.81
C LYS A 208 13.62 -9.72 16.11
N VAL A 209 12.75 -8.96 16.77
CA VAL A 209 12.23 -7.69 16.24
C VAL A 209 13.34 -6.63 16.16
N PHE A 210 14.14 -6.48 17.21
CA PHE A 210 15.24 -5.52 17.28
C PHE A 210 16.32 -5.81 16.23
N GLU A 211 16.68 -7.07 16.02
CA GLU A 211 17.60 -7.45 14.95
C GLU A 211 17.06 -7.05 13.57
N LEU A 212 15.79 -7.36 13.27
CA LEU A 212 15.16 -6.97 12.01
C LEU A 212 15.19 -5.45 11.82
N LEU A 213 14.80 -4.71 12.85
CA LEU A 213 14.82 -3.25 12.84
C LEU A 213 16.23 -2.75 12.50
N LEU A 214 17.26 -3.18 13.22
CA LEU A 214 18.64 -2.75 12.96
C LEU A 214 19.16 -3.18 11.58
N ARG A 215 18.75 -4.34 11.04
CA ARG A 215 19.09 -4.76 9.67
C ARG A 215 18.40 -3.92 8.60
N LEU A 216 17.17 -3.45 8.86
CA LEU A 216 16.48 -2.40 8.10
C LEU A 216 16.95 -0.99 8.48
N LYS A 217 18.07 -0.93 9.22
CA LYS A 217 18.73 0.23 9.79
C LYS A 217 17.91 0.98 10.83
N ALA A 218 16.71 0.57 11.23
CA ALA A 218 15.76 1.28 12.09
C ALA A 218 16.27 1.43 13.54
N ASN A 219 15.69 2.37 14.30
CA ASN A 219 16.11 2.68 15.68
C ASN A 219 14.97 2.98 16.65
N TYR A 220 13.70 2.92 16.23
CA TYR A 220 12.58 3.39 17.03
C TYR A 220 11.44 2.38 17.05
N MET A 221 10.77 2.19 18.19
CA MET A 221 9.66 1.23 18.30
C MET A 221 8.59 1.66 19.29
N TRP A 222 7.33 1.44 18.91
CA TRP A 222 6.20 1.25 19.83
C TRP A 222 5.88 -0.25 19.93
N PRO A 223 5.90 -0.84 21.14
CA PRO A 223 5.66 -2.27 21.33
C PRO A 223 4.16 -2.62 21.26
N ALA A 224 3.88 -3.92 21.17
CA ALA A 224 2.53 -4.48 21.32
C ALA A 224 1.91 -4.07 22.65
N MET A 225 0.63 -3.70 22.63
CA MET A 225 -0.04 -3.03 23.75
C MET A 225 -1.55 -3.33 23.86
N TRP A 226 -2.14 -4.12 22.97
CA TRP A 226 -3.58 -4.34 22.97
C TRP A 226 -4.05 -5.01 24.27
N PRO A 227 -5.21 -4.58 24.81
CA PRO A 227 -5.82 -5.24 25.96
C PRO A 227 -6.45 -6.59 25.59
N GLY A 228 -6.61 -7.43 26.60
CA GLY A 228 -7.70 -8.42 26.63
C GLY A 228 -7.30 -9.88 26.42
N TYR A 229 -6.51 -10.22 25.40
CA TYR A 229 -6.17 -11.63 25.13
C TYR A 229 -4.65 -11.88 25.05
N PRO A 230 -4.10 -12.80 25.89
CA PRO A 230 -4.69 -13.25 27.15
C PRO A 230 -4.75 -12.07 28.14
N ASN A 231 -5.78 -11.99 28.97
CA ASN A 231 -5.95 -10.88 29.90
C ASN A 231 -4.74 -10.75 30.85
N PRO A 232 -4.15 -9.54 31.03
CA PRO A 232 -4.67 -8.22 30.65
C PRO A 232 -4.35 -7.74 29.22
N GLY A 233 -3.64 -8.52 28.41
CA GLY A 233 -3.16 -8.15 27.08
C GLY A 233 -1.63 -8.07 27.02
N ALA A 234 -1.09 -7.49 25.95
CA ALA A 234 0.34 -7.28 25.80
C ALA A 234 0.82 -6.09 26.67
N SER A 235 1.97 -6.24 27.32
CA SER A 235 2.58 -5.15 28.10
C SER A 235 4.10 -5.26 28.13
N PHE A 236 4.78 -4.55 27.20
CA PHE A 236 6.23 -4.55 27.03
C PHE A 236 7.03 -4.48 28.33
N PHE A 237 6.67 -3.56 29.25
CA PHE A 237 7.47 -3.32 30.45
C PHE A 237 7.26 -4.35 31.56
N THR A 238 6.13 -5.05 31.56
CA THR A 238 5.75 -5.98 32.64
C THR A 238 5.77 -7.44 32.22
N ASP A 239 5.66 -7.73 30.92
CA ASP A 239 5.74 -9.09 30.39
C ASP A 239 7.15 -9.67 30.58
N ASP A 240 8.18 -8.84 30.44
CA ASP A 240 9.57 -9.17 30.77
C ASP A 240 10.37 -7.90 31.12
N PRO A 241 10.92 -7.76 32.34
CA PRO A 241 11.72 -6.59 32.72
C PRO A 241 13.01 -6.43 31.90
N LEU A 242 13.45 -7.48 31.18
CA LEU A 242 14.60 -7.41 30.28
C LEU A 242 14.29 -6.72 28.94
N ASN A 243 13.01 -6.59 28.57
CA ASN A 243 12.60 -5.98 27.29
C ASN A 243 13.22 -4.59 27.07
N GLN A 244 13.06 -3.69 28.04
CA GLN A 244 13.58 -2.32 27.95
C GLN A 244 15.11 -2.27 28.00
N ARG A 245 15.74 -3.11 28.82
CA ARG A 245 17.19 -3.20 28.88
C ARG A 245 17.78 -3.69 27.57
N LEU A 246 17.21 -4.75 27.01
CA LEU A 246 17.67 -5.33 25.74
C LEU A 246 17.50 -4.32 24.60
N ALA A 247 16.41 -3.57 24.58
CA ALA A 247 16.19 -2.51 23.60
C ALA A 247 17.32 -1.46 23.67
N ASP A 248 17.64 -0.95 24.86
CA ASP A 248 18.76 -0.01 25.05
C ASP A 248 20.11 -0.62 24.63
N GLU A 249 20.39 -1.85 25.07
CA GLU A 249 21.65 -2.55 24.76
C GLU A 249 21.84 -2.72 23.24
N MET A 250 20.79 -3.12 22.51
CA MET A 250 20.80 -3.27 21.06
C MET A 250 20.71 -1.93 20.31
N GLY A 251 20.26 -0.86 20.98
CA GLY A 251 20.16 0.49 20.42
C GLY A 251 18.80 0.86 19.87
N ILE A 252 17.72 0.18 20.26
CA ILE A 252 16.34 0.57 19.92
C ILE A 252 15.81 1.55 20.96
N VAL A 253 15.42 2.73 20.50
CA VAL A 253 14.77 3.76 21.30
C VAL A 253 13.31 3.38 21.50
N ILE A 254 12.92 3.17 22.76
CA ILE A 254 11.55 2.78 23.12
C ILE A 254 10.69 4.01 23.37
N SER A 255 9.52 4.00 22.75
CA SER A 255 8.43 4.92 23.02
C SER A 255 7.13 4.14 23.13
N THR A 256 6.02 4.86 23.28
CA THR A 256 4.69 4.30 23.50
C THR A 256 3.68 5.05 22.63
N SER A 257 2.57 4.40 22.30
CA SER A 257 1.55 5.01 21.44
C SER A 257 1.01 6.31 22.05
N HIS A 258 0.38 7.15 21.21
CA HIS A 258 -0.02 8.52 21.57
C HIS A 258 -0.96 8.65 22.78
N HIS A 259 -1.56 7.57 23.27
CA HIS A 259 -2.45 7.57 24.43
C HIS A 259 -1.83 6.87 25.65
N GLU A 260 -0.53 6.56 25.60
CA GLU A 260 0.22 5.81 26.62
C GLU A 260 1.39 6.64 27.14
N PRO A 261 1.12 7.75 27.84
CA PRO A 261 2.16 8.70 28.20
C PRO A 261 3.14 8.16 29.24
N MET A 262 4.32 8.77 29.29
CA MET A 262 5.30 8.57 30.35
C MET A 262 5.84 7.13 30.49
N GLN A 263 5.99 6.41 29.37
CA GLN A 263 6.48 5.02 29.34
C GLN A 263 5.61 4.07 30.19
N ARG A 264 4.29 4.29 30.14
CA ARG A 264 3.30 3.45 30.82
C ARG A 264 2.22 3.03 29.83
N LEU A 265 1.98 1.73 29.75
CA LEU A 265 0.95 1.19 28.87
C LEU A 265 -0.43 1.23 29.53
N SER A 266 -1.48 1.32 28.72
CA SER A 266 -2.87 1.41 29.23
C SER A 266 -3.22 0.19 30.09
N ASN A 267 -2.76 -1.00 29.70
CA ASN A 267 -2.97 -2.26 30.42
C ASN A 267 -2.37 -2.25 31.83
N GLU A 268 -1.24 -1.55 32.05
CA GLU A 268 -0.63 -1.43 33.37
C GLU A 268 -1.52 -0.66 34.34
N TRP A 269 -2.30 0.32 33.86
CA TRP A 269 -3.24 1.06 34.70
C TRP A 269 -4.45 0.19 35.08
N PHE A 270 -5.09 -0.41 34.09
CA PHE A 270 -6.34 -1.17 34.30
C PHE A 270 -6.15 -2.55 34.95
N ALA A 271 -4.91 -3.06 35.01
CA ALA A 271 -4.59 -4.22 35.83
C ALA A 271 -4.84 -3.98 37.34
N GLU A 272 -4.74 -2.74 37.81
CA GLU A 272 -4.84 -2.38 39.23
C GLU A 272 -5.96 -1.37 39.54
N ASN A 273 -6.61 -0.82 38.51
CA ASN A 273 -7.60 0.24 38.64
C ASN A 273 -8.86 -0.08 37.82
N PRO A 274 -10.07 0.27 38.32
CA PRO A 274 -11.32 -0.01 37.62
C PRO A 274 -11.49 0.85 36.36
N GLU A 275 -12.35 0.43 35.44
CA GLU A 275 -12.81 1.26 34.32
C GLU A 275 -13.35 2.63 34.79
N GLY A 276 -13.15 3.68 33.98
CA GLY A 276 -13.52 5.06 34.32
C GLY A 276 -12.56 5.77 35.27
N SER A 277 -11.53 5.08 35.80
CA SER A 277 -10.55 5.67 36.72
C SER A 277 -9.45 6.46 36.00
N TRP A 278 -9.28 6.32 34.69
CA TRP A 278 -8.30 7.09 33.94
C TRP A 278 -8.84 8.49 33.63
N ASN A 279 -8.85 9.33 34.66
CA ASN A 279 -9.41 10.67 34.62
C ASN A 279 -8.55 11.64 35.42
N TRP A 280 -7.96 12.61 34.72
CA TRP A 280 -7.07 13.59 35.34
C TRP A 280 -7.74 14.43 36.42
N LEU A 281 -9.02 14.78 36.24
CA LEU A 281 -9.73 15.68 37.16
C LEU A 281 -10.06 14.99 38.49
N THR A 282 -10.30 13.68 38.48
CA THR A 282 -10.70 12.92 39.68
C THR A 282 -9.58 12.08 40.30
N ASN A 283 -8.54 11.73 39.53
CA ASN A 283 -7.46 10.84 39.97
C ASN A 283 -6.05 11.42 39.75
N LYS A 284 -5.91 12.76 39.69
CA LYS A 284 -4.66 13.48 39.40
C LYS A 284 -3.43 12.93 40.12
N GLU A 285 -3.48 12.82 41.45
CA GLU A 285 -2.33 12.42 42.26
C GLU A 285 -1.90 10.97 41.99
N ARG A 286 -2.87 10.07 41.77
CA ARG A 286 -2.59 8.66 41.43
C ARG A 286 -1.96 8.54 40.05
N ILE A 287 -2.44 9.32 39.08
CA ILE A 287 -1.88 9.34 37.73
C ILE A 287 -0.46 9.92 37.73
N ILE A 288 -0.20 10.97 38.53
CA ILE A 288 1.15 11.51 38.70
C ILE A 288 2.11 10.45 39.29
N GLU A 289 1.68 9.67 40.27
CA GLU A 289 2.50 8.56 40.80
C GLU A 289 2.77 7.49 39.74
N PHE A 290 1.75 7.13 38.96
CA PHE A 290 1.86 6.19 37.85
C PHE A 290 2.87 6.67 36.79
N PHE A 291 2.84 7.96 36.43
CA PHE A 291 3.83 8.58 35.54
C PHE A 291 5.22 8.61 36.15
N ARG A 292 5.34 8.90 37.44
CA ARG A 292 6.63 8.90 38.15
C ARG A 292 7.28 7.52 38.11
N ALA A 293 6.52 6.46 38.32
CA ALA A 293 7.02 5.09 38.24
C ALA A 293 7.56 4.76 36.83
N GLY A 294 6.86 5.19 35.77
CA GLY A 294 7.32 5.02 34.38
C GLY A 294 8.62 5.78 34.09
N ALA A 295 8.69 7.05 34.48
CA ALA A 295 9.89 7.87 34.33
C ALA A 295 11.10 7.31 35.11
N GLN A 296 10.88 6.81 36.33
CA GLN A 296 11.93 6.15 37.12
C GLN A 296 12.40 4.84 36.50
N ARG A 297 11.49 4.03 35.95
CA ARG A 297 11.81 2.77 35.27
C ARG A 297 12.65 3.00 34.02
N ALA A 298 12.34 4.06 33.26
CA ALA A 298 13.05 4.42 32.04
C ALA A 298 14.39 5.15 32.28
N ASN A 299 14.71 5.51 33.53
CA ASN A 299 15.94 6.24 33.84
C ASN A 299 17.18 5.41 33.50
N GLY A 300 18.05 5.98 32.65
CA GLY A 300 19.26 5.32 32.16
C GLY A 300 19.09 4.48 30.90
N PHE A 301 17.87 4.39 30.35
CA PHE A 301 17.60 3.79 29.04
C PHE A 301 17.27 4.87 28.01
N GLU A 302 17.65 4.64 26.75
CA GLU A 302 17.30 5.54 25.66
C GLU A 302 15.79 5.45 25.34
N SER A 303 15.03 6.46 25.75
CA SER A 303 13.59 6.52 25.58
C SER A 303 13.13 7.83 24.94
N CYS A 304 11.99 7.77 24.25
CA CYS A 304 11.21 8.94 23.86
C CYS A 304 9.87 8.95 24.59
N PHE A 305 9.66 9.96 25.42
CA PHE A 305 8.49 10.06 26.29
C PHE A 305 7.32 10.68 25.54
N THR A 306 6.26 9.88 25.38
CA THR A 306 4.95 10.38 24.96
C THR A 306 4.38 11.27 26.06
N LEU A 307 4.04 12.51 25.68
CA LEU A 307 3.40 13.50 26.53
C LEU A 307 1.91 13.63 26.23
N GLY A 308 1.21 14.37 27.09
CA GLY A 308 -0.23 14.54 27.04
C GLY A 308 -0.98 13.36 27.66
N MET A 309 -2.29 13.37 27.50
CA MET A 309 -3.17 12.29 27.96
C MET A 309 -4.41 12.32 27.07
N ARG A 310 -4.87 11.15 26.63
CA ARG A 310 -6.18 10.97 25.98
C ARG A 310 -7.06 10.10 26.87
N GLY A 311 -8.30 9.86 26.44
CA GLY A 311 -9.21 8.96 27.14
C GLY A 311 -8.74 7.50 27.10
N GLU A 312 -9.51 6.63 27.75
CA GLU A 312 -9.22 5.20 27.89
C GLU A 312 -9.14 4.49 26.53
N TYR A 313 -8.12 3.66 26.29
CA TYR A 313 -8.03 2.79 25.10
C TYR A 313 -8.33 3.51 23.77
N ASP A 314 -7.50 4.51 23.41
CA ASP A 314 -7.65 5.36 22.21
C ASP A 314 -8.97 6.17 22.12
N LYS A 315 -9.69 6.35 23.23
CA LYS A 315 -10.91 7.20 23.25
C LYS A 315 -10.57 8.67 23.49
N LYS A 316 -11.51 9.52 23.14
CA LYS A 316 -11.50 10.95 23.49
C LYS A 316 -11.58 11.13 25.01
N MET A 317 -10.91 12.16 25.52
CA MET A 317 -10.96 12.53 26.93
C MET A 317 -12.35 13.03 27.35
N ALA A 318 -12.82 12.64 28.55
CA ALA A 318 -14.04 13.16 29.15
C ALA A 318 -13.79 14.53 29.82
N GLY A 319 -14.68 15.51 29.57
CA GLY A 319 -14.66 16.82 30.24
C GLY A 319 -15.05 18.00 29.34
N ASP A 320 -15.39 19.13 29.95
CA ASP A 320 -15.87 20.34 29.25
C ASP A 320 -14.73 21.18 28.62
N ASP A 321 -13.50 21.09 29.15
CA ASP A 321 -12.31 21.76 28.61
C ASP A 321 -11.09 20.83 28.47
N PRO A 322 -11.05 19.99 27.42
CA PRO A 322 -9.93 19.08 27.17
C PRO A 322 -8.58 19.78 26.98
N ALA A 323 -8.56 21.02 26.47
CA ALA A 323 -7.32 21.74 26.21
C ALA A 323 -6.59 22.08 27.51
N PHE A 324 -7.32 22.65 28.47
CA PHE A 324 -6.78 22.95 29.80
C PHE A 324 -6.24 21.69 30.49
N VAL A 325 -6.96 20.57 30.39
CA VAL A 325 -6.52 19.31 31.00
C VAL A 325 -5.21 18.82 30.39
N VAL A 326 -5.09 18.83 29.06
CA VAL A 326 -3.87 18.39 28.38
C VAL A 326 -2.68 19.29 28.72
N GLU A 327 -2.87 20.61 28.80
CA GLU A 327 -1.81 21.54 29.22
C GLU A 327 -1.33 21.27 30.66
N ASP A 328 -2.26 21.08 31.60
CA ASP A 328 -1.93 20.79 33.01
C ASP A 328 -1.26 19.42 33.17
N VAL A 329 -1.67 18.42 32.38
CA VAL A 329 -1.00 17.12 32.29
C VAL A 329 0.43 17.27 31.78
N ILE A 330 0.64 17.96 30.66
CA ILE A 330 1.98 18.17 30.08
C ILE A 330 2.88 18.87 31.09
N LYS A 331 2.38 19.90 31.78
CA LYS A 331 3.14 20.58 32.83
C LYS A 331 3.58 19.62 33.93
N ALA A 332 2.67 18.81 34.47
CA ALA A 332 2.99 17.84 35.51
C ALA A 332 3.97 16.76 35.03
N GLN A 333 3.85 16.30 33.79
CA GLN A 333 4.77 15.34 33.18
C GLN A 333 6.19 15.92 33.08
N ARG A 334 6.32 17.16 32.58
CA ARG A 334 7.63 17.82 32.47
C ARG A 334 8.26 18.11 33.83
N GLU A 335 7.48 18.37 34.88
CA GLU A 335 8.00 18.49 36.25
C GLU A 335 8.63 17.18 36.77
N LEU A 336 8.20 16.02 36.25
CA LEU A 336 8.79 14.70 36.57
C LEU A 336 10.07 14.42 35.78
N LEU A 337 10.20 14.98 34.58
CA LEU A 337 11.34 14.82 33.66
C LEU A 337 12.40 15.89 33.96
N LYS A 338 13.25 15.65 34.97
CA LYS A 338 14.20 16.65 35.50
C LYS A 338 15.35 17.07 34.56
N GLU A 339 15.67 16.26 33.56
CA GLU A 339 16.68 16.53 32.52
C GLU A 339 15.99 16.33 31.17
N THR A 340 16.09 17.29 30.24
CA THR A 340 15.36 17.33 28.96
C THR A 340 15.52 16.03 28.16
N PRO A 341 14.59 15.08 28.26
CA PRO A 341 14.64 13.85 27.49
C PRO A 341 14.00 14.10 26.12
N ASN A 342 14.07 13.11 25.22
CA ASN A 342 13.31 13.20 23.98
C ASN A 342 11.81 13.14 24.30
N GLU A 343 11.06 14.19 24.00
CA GLU A 343 9.62 14.32 24.29
C GLU A 343 8.83 14.43 22.99
N VAL A 344 7.71 13.71 22.91
CA VAL A 344 6.83 13.72 21.74
C VAL A 344 5.37 13.91 22.17
N LEU A 345 4.66 14.78 21.44
CA LEU A 345 3.22 14.91 21.56
C LEU A 345 2.59 14.60 20.21
N ALA A 346 1.71 13.60 20.18
CA ALA A 346 0.96 13.30 18.98
C ALA A 346 -0.24 14.24 18.82
N CYS A 347 -0.23 15.00 17.73
CA CYS A 347 -1.36 15.77 17.25
C CYS A 347 -2.29 14.82 16.48
N TYR A 348 -2.93 13.89 17.20
CA TYR A 348 -3.75 12.84 16.62
C TYR A 348 -5.24 13.07 16.92
N LYS A 349 -6.09 12.89 15.90
CA LYS A 349 -7.56 13.07 15.97
C LYS A 349 -7.93 14.42 16.61
N GLU A 350 -8.62 14.40 17.76
CA GLU A 350 -9.11 15.61 18.42
C GLU A 350 -8.01 16.51 18.97
N VAL A 351 -6.83 15.96 19.31
CA VAL A 351 -5.69 16.74 19.82
C VAL A 351 -5.13 17.66 18.72
N GLN A 352 -5.17 17.20 17.46
CA GLN A 352 -4.81 18.04 16.31
C GLN A 352 -5.70 19.30 16.26
N ALA A 353 -7.02 19.13 16.42
CA ALA A 353 -7.96 20.25 16.38
C ALA A 353 -7.74 21.24 17.54
N LEU A 354 -7.33 20.76 18.72
CA LEU A 354 -6.97 21.63 19.85
C LEU A 354 -5.72 22.46 19.54
N PHE A 355 -4.68 21.82 18.99
CA PHE A 355 -3.44 22.49 18.58
C PHE A 355 -3.70 23.54 17.49
N GLU A 356 -4.42 23.18 16.42
CA GLU A 356 -4.72 24.09 15.30
C GLU A 356 -5.58 25.29 15.71
N SER A 357 -6.44 25.13 16.71
CA SER A 357 -7.26 26.23 17.23
C SER A 357 -6.48 27.24 18.09
N GLY A 358 -5.20 26.95 18.39
CA GLY A 358 -4.38 27.74 19.31
C GLY A 358 -4.76 27.60 20.78
N ARG A 359 -5.63 26.63 21.12
CA ARG A 359 -6.07 26.37 22.51
C ARG A 359 -5.12 25.48 23.29
N LEU A 360 -4.21 24.76 22.62
CA LEU A 360 -3.22 23.90 23.25
C LEU A 360 -1.83 24.45 22.94
N ASN A 361 -1.17 25.00 23.96
CA ASN A 361 0.20 25.48 23.86
C ASN A 361 1.19 24.33 24.07
N VAL A 362 2.00 24.03 23.05
CA VAL A 362 2.98 22.94 23.08
C VAL A 362 4.40 23.54 23.14
N PRO A 363 5.22 23.21 24.16
CA PRO A 363 6.58 23.74 24.29
C PRO A 363 7.44 23.49 23.04
N GLU A 364 8.25 24.48 22.66
CA GLU A 364 9.01 24.51 21.39
C GLU A 364 9.93 23.30 21.15
N ASP A 365 10.43 22.70 22.22
CA ASP A 365 11.36 21.57 22.21
C ASP A 365 10.68 20.20 22.12
N VAL A 366 9.35 20.13 22.25
CA VAL A 366 8.57 18.89 22.09
C VAL A 366 8.33 18.63 20.59
N THR A 367 8.64 17.40 20.15
CA THR A 367 8.36 16.96 18.79
C THR A 367 6.85 16.85 18.56
N LEU A 368 6.36 17.48 17.50
CA LEU A 368 4.96 17.33 17.06
C LEU A 368 4.84 16.11 16.14
N LEU A 369 4.11 15.08 16.56
CA LEU A 369 3.88 13.89 15.74
C LEU A 369 2.49 13.98 15.07
N PHE A 370 2.45 14.19 13.75
CA PHE A 370 1.20 14.24 12.99
C PHE A 370 0.79 12.85 12.50
N GLY A 371 -0.51 12.61 12.34
CA GLY A 371 -1.04 11.36 11.80
C GLY A 371 -1.44 11.45 10.33
N ASP A 372 -1.46 10.32 9.65
CA ASP A 372 -2.29 10.14 8.47
C ASP A 372 -3.78 9.97 8.84
N ASP A 373 -4.62 9.75 7.84
CA ASP A 373 -6.05 9.47 8.01
C ASP A 373 -6.36 8.03 8.38
N ASN A 374 -5.32 7.28 8.77
CA ASN A 374 -5.31 5.84 8.99
C ASN A 374 -5.46 4.98 7.72
N PHE A 375 -5.46 5.58 6.53
CA PHE A 375 -5.52 4.89 5.22
C PHE A 375 -4.35 5.29 4.31
N GLY A 376 -3.23 5.71 4.93
CA GLY A 376 -2.02 6.08 4.24
C GLY A 376 -2.06 7.46 3.57
N THR A 377 -3.00 8.34 3.92
CA THR A 377 -3.06 9.73 3.42
C THR A 377 -2.79 10.73 4.55
N ILE A 378 -1.68 11.48 4.45
CA ILE A 378 -1.26 12.42 5.50
C ILE A 378 -2.29 13.56 5.63
N ARG A 379 -2.74 13.82 6.87
CA ARG A 379 -3.77 14.83 7.16
C ARG A 379 -3.21 16.22 7.38
N ARG A 380 -1.95 16.30 7.81
CA ARG A 380 -1.32 17.54 8.29
C ARG A 380 0.19 17.38 8.31
N LEU A 381 0.89 18.42 7.87
CA LEU A 381 2.34 18.58 7.92
C LEU A 381 2.68 19.98 8.40
N PRO A 382 3.86 20.21 9.02
CA PRO A 382 4.22 21.50 9.58
C PRO A 382 3.98 22.68 8.64
N THR A 383 3.42 23.77 9.18
CA THR A 383 3.43 25.07 8.51
C THR A 383 4.87 25.61 8.43
N ALA A 384 5.09 26.67 7.66
CA ALA A 384 6.41 27.29 7.56
C ALA A 384 6.95 27.81 8.91
N GLU A 385 6.06 28.23 9.81
CA GLU A 385 6.45 28.66 11.17
C GLU A 385 6.70 27.46 12.09
N GLU A 386 5.84 26.43 12.06
CA GLU A 386 6.02 25.22 12.87
C GLU A 386 7.29 24.44 12.49
N ALA A 387 7.71 24.51 11.23
CA ALA A 387 8.96 23.92 10.76
C ALA A 387 10.22 24.53 11.41
N LYS A 388 10.10 25.67 12.11
CA LYS A 388 11.21 26.32 12.83
C LYS A 388 11.33 25.85 14.29
N ARG A 389 10.35 25.10 14.81
CA ARG A 389 10.35 24.59 16.19
C ARG A 389 11.57 23.71 16.44
N THR A 390 12.21 23.84 17.61
CA THR A 390 13.44 23.10 17.93
C THR A 390 13.21 21.60 18.13
N GLY A 391 12.02 21.22 18.60
CA GLY A 391 11.59 19.82 18.69
C GLY A 391 11.24 19.19 17.34
N GLY A 392 11.10 20.00 16.28
CA GLY A 392 10.70 19.56 14.95
C GLY A 392 9.36 18.82 14.91
N ALA A 393 9.17 18.00 13.87
CA ALA A 393 7.95 17.24 13.68
C ALA A 393 8.20 15.85 13.08
N GLY A 394 7.21 14.97 13.20
CA GLY A 394 7.23 13.61 12.69
C GLY A 394 5.88 13.17 12.10
N ILE A 395 5.84 11.93 11.63
CA ILE A 395 4.65 11.27 11.08
C ILE A 395 4.43 9.90 11.74
N TYR A 396 3.19 9.67 12.14
CA TYR A 396 2.61 8.36 12.39
C TYR A 396 1.78 7.94 11.16
N TYR A 397 2.21 6.86 10.50
CA TYR A 397 1.67 6.40 9.21
C TYR A 397 1.13 4.97 9.33
N HIS A 398 0.01 4.66 8.68
CA HIS A 398 -0.62 3.34 8.77
C HIS A 398 -0.34 2.48 7.53
N LEU A 399 0.24 1.30 7.75
CA LEU A 399 0.23 0.18 6.80
C LEU A 399 -0.80 -0.89 7.18
N GLU A 400 -1.36 -0.81 8.38
CA GLU A 400 -2.51 -1.57 8.87
C GLU A 400 -3.35 -0.66 9.78
N TYR A 401 -4.66 -0.92 9.93
CA TYR A 401 -5.50 -0.12 10.82
C TYR A 401 -6.78 -0.84 11.28
N VAL A 402 -7.16 -0.54 12.53
CA VAL A 402 -8.44 -0.88 13.15
C VAL A 402 -9.29 0.35 13.39
N GLY A 403 -10.38 0.48 12.62
CA GLY A 403 -11.34 1.57 12.79
C GLY A 403 -12.04 2.00 11.49
N TRP A 404 -12.71 3.15 11.55
CA TRP A 404 -13.48 3.70 10.43
C TRP A 404 -12.59 4.21 9.27
N PRO A 405 -13.02 4.09 7.99
CA PRO A 405 -14.31 3.55 7.55
C PRO A 405 -14.49 2.03 7.72
N ARG A 406 -13.42 1.27 7.59
CA ARG A 406 -13.40 -0.17 7.85
C ARG A 406 -11.98 -0.62 8.14
N SER A 407 -11.80 -1.51 9.11
CA SER A 407 -10.47 -2.06 9.42
C SER A 407 -9.93 -2.82 8.20
N TYR A 408 -8.62 -2.74 7.98
CA TYR A 408 -7.90 -3.57 7.00
C TYR A 408 -6.70 -4.18 7.71
N LYS A 409 -6.70 -5.51 7.85
CA LYS A 409 -5.82 -6.24 8.79
C LYS A 409 -5.23 -7.54 8.24
N TRP A 410 -5.63 -7.97 7.04
CA TRP A 410 -5.34 -9.31 6.58
C TRP A 410 -3.99 -9.47 5.88
N ILE A 411 -3.83 -8.80 4.73
CA ILE A 411 -2.60 -8.83 3.92
C ILE A 411 -2.30 -7.43 3.37
N ASN A 412 -1.12 -7.26 2.77
CA ASN A 412 -0.71 -5.98 2.21
C ASN A 412 -1.73 -5.43 1.18
N SER A 413 -2.26 -4.26 1.48
CA SER A 413 -3.15 -3.47 0.62
C SER A 413 -2.66 -2.03 0.47
N ASN A 414 -1.33 -1.83 0.55
CA ASN A 414 -0.68 -0.51 0.49
C ASN A 414 0.19 -0.41 -0.76
N SER A 415 -0.06 0.60 -1.60
CA SER A 415 0.79 0.89 -2.74
C SER A 415 1.99 1.75 -2.37
N MET A 416 3.18 1.31 -2.76
CA MET A 416 4.45 2.01 -2.62
C MET A 416 4.46 3.34 -3.38
N GLY A 417 3.71 3.48 -4.47
CA GLY A 417 3.56 4.77 -5.14
C GLY A 417 2.89 5.83 -4.26
N LYS A 418 1.91 5.43 -3.44
CA LYS A 418 1.26 6.32 -2.46
C LYS A 418 2.18 6.60 -1.28
N ILE A 419 2.85 5.56 -0.74
CA ILE A 419 3.84 5.70 0.35
C ILE A 419 4.93 6.70 -0.05
N ARG A 420 5.55 6.52 -1.24
CA ARG A 420 6.58 7.42 -1.75
C ARG A 420 6.08 8.86 -1.82
N HIS A 421 4.91 9.07 -2.42
CA HIS A 421 4.36 10.40 -2.57
C HIS A 421 4.15 11.09 -1.21
N GLN A 422 3.46 10.42 -0.27
CA GLN A 422 3.12 11.00 1.02
C GLN A 422 4.36 11.24 1.90
N LEU A 423 5.28 10.28 1.99
CA LEU A 423 6.49 10.43 2.81
C LEU A 423 7.45 11.48 2.27
N LEU A 424 7.53 11.66 0.94
CA LEU A 424 8.32 12.76 0.37
C LEU A 424 7.68 14.13 0.65
N GLN A 425 6.34 14.24 0.69
CA GLN A 425 5.70 15.47 1.17
C GLN A 425 6.09 15.75 2.63
N ALA A 426 6.08 14.73 3.49
CA ALA A 426 6.50 14.88 4.90
C ALA A 426 7.95 15.36 5.04
N TYR A 427 8.87 14.75 4.31
CA TYR A 427 10.28 15.14 4.30
C TYR A 427 10.48 16.58 3.81
N ASN A 428 9.83 16.95 2.70
CA ASN A 428 9.91 18.30 2.15
C ASN A 428 9.34 19.37 3.09
N ARG A 429 8.38 19.00 3.95
CA ARG A 429 7.77 19.85 4.99
C ARG A 429 8.50 19.77 6.34
N LYS A 430 9.71 19.21 6.39
CA LYS A 430 10.55 19.13 7.60
C LYS A 430 9.92 18.33 8.75
N ALA A 431 9.00 17.41 8.44
CA ALA A 431 8.53 16.41 9.40
C ALA A 431 9.48 15.20 9.40
N ASN A 432 10.74 15.39 9.82
CA ASN A 432 11.81 14.40 9.72
C ASN A 432 12.44 14.00 11.06
N GLN A 433 11.77 14.29 12.19
CA GLN A 433 12.23 13.85 13.51
C GLN A 433 11.85 12.41 13.80
N ILE A 434 10.59 12.03 13.61
CA ILE A 434 10.08 10.69 13.91
C ILE A 434 9.22 10.20 12.75
N TRP A 435 9.55 9.09 12.10
CA TRP A 435 8.61 8.34 11.25
C TRP A 435 8.34 6.98 11.86
N ILE A 436 7.10 6.75 12.26
CA ILE A 436 6.67 5.48 12.83
C ILE A 436 5.51 4.89 12.02
N PHE A 437 5.63 3.60 11.70
CA PHE A 437 4.69 2.89 10.85
C PHE A 437 3.88 1.89 11.68
N ASN A 438 2.55 2.01 11.73
CA ASN A 438 1.71 0.89 12.18
C ASN A 438 1.83 -0.22 11.14
N VAL A 439 2.43 -1.35 11.55
CA VAL A 439 2.66 -2.52 10.71
C VAL A 439 1.79 -3.70 11.13
N GLY A 440 0.80 -3.48 12.01
CA GLY A 440 -0.07 -4.53 12.50
C GLY A 440 0.74 -5.69 13.10
N ASP A 441 0.50 -6.86 12.52
CA ASP A 441 1.16 -8.12 12.82
C ASP A 441 2.62 -8.25 12.28
N LEU A 442 3.19 -7.20 11.67
CA LEU A 442 4.47 -7.17 10.91
C LEU A 442 4.41 -7.94 9.57
N LYS A 443 4.05 -9.23 9.59
CA LYS A 443 3.82 -10.01 8.36
C LYS A 443 2.34 -9.91 7.96
N PRO A 444 1.99 -9.88 6.66
CA PRO A 444 2.87 -9.93 5.48
C PRO A 444 3.09 -8.54 4.85
N LEU A 445 3.73 -7.61 5.59
CA LEU A 445 4.03 -6.24 5.13
C LEU A 445 5.51 -6.02 4.79
N GLU A 446 6.28 -7.09 4.57
CA GLU A 446 7.74 -7.05 4.46
C GLU A 446 8.23 -6.08 3.37
N CYS A 447 7.65 -6.16 2.17
CA CYS A 447 8.03 -5.32 1.03
C CYS A 447 7.67 -3.83 1.21
N PRO A 448 6.39 -3.43 1.46
CA PRO A 448 6.05 -2.02 1.64
C PRO A 448 6.73 -1.40 2.87
N PHE A 449 6.94 -2.17 3.94
CA PHE A 449 7.67 -1.69 5.11
C PHE A 449 9.16 -1.50 4.81
N SER A 450 9.81 -2.43 4.10
CA SER A 450 11.19 -2.25 3.61
C SER A 450 11.33 -0.97 2.79
N PHE A 451 10.34 -0.68 1.94
CA PHE A 451 10.32 0.53 1.12
C PHE A 451 10.19 1.80 1.96
N ALA A 452 9.26 1.82 2.92
CA ALA A 452 9.09 2.95 3.84
C ALA A 452 10.36 3.22 4.66
N MET A 453 11.02 2.17 5.16
CA MET A 453 12.28 2.27 5.90
C MET A 453 13.45 2.73 5.03
N ALA A 454 13.51 2.30 3.77
CA ALA A 454 14.49 2.78 2.81
C ALA A 454 14.37 4.28 2.57
N ILE A 455 13.15 4.80 2.40
CA ILE A 455 12.91 6.25 2.29
C ILE A 455 13.32 6.95 3.59
N ALA A 456 12.94 6.43 4.75
CA ALA A 456 13.29 7.04 6.04
C ALA A 456 14.80 7.12 6.28
N TRP A 457 15.55 6.13 5.77
CA TRP A 457 17.01 6.09 5.82
C TRP A 457 17.64 7.13 4.88
N ASP A 458 17.27 7.12 3.60
CA ASP A 458 17.78 8.07 2.61
C ASP A 458 16.69 8.49 1.61
N CYS A 459 15.98 9.58 1.95
CA CYS A 459 14.94 10.16 1.13
C CYS A 459 15.47 10.55 -0.25
N ASN A 460 16.70 11.07 -0.34
CA ASN A 460 17.24 11.58 -1.60
C ASN A 460 17.60 10.43 -2.55
N ALA A 461 18.24 9.37 -2.03
CA ALA A 461 18.55 8.19 -2.83
C ALA A 461 17.28 7.51 -3.35
N VAL A 462 16.29 7.28 -2.47
CA VAL A 462 15.08 6.54 -2.85
C VAL A 462 14.12 7.40 -3.69
N ALA A 463 14.06 8.72 -3.48
CA ALA A 463 13.29 9.63 -4.34
C ALA A 463 13.73 9.52 -5.80
N ASN A 464 15.04 9.39 -6.06
CA ASN A 464 15.58 9.34 -7.42
C ASN A 464 15.46 7.96 -8.10
N LEU A 465 15.24 6.87 -7.35
CA LEU A 465 15.19 5.52 -7.91
C LEU A 465 13.84 5.14 -8.54
N GLY A 466 12.74 5.59 -7.94
CA GLY A 466 11.39 5.16 -8.32
C GLY A 466 11.00 3.78 -7.77
N VAL A 467 9.70 3.44 -7.81
CA VAL A 467 9.15 2.22 -7.18
C VAL A 467 9.64 0.94 -7.87
N LYS A 468 9.63 0.88 -9.20
CA LYS A 468 10.08 -0.30 -9.95
C LYS A 468 11.55 -0.63 -9.69
N THR A 469 12.43 0.37 -9.70
CA THR A 469 13.86 0.15 -9.44
C THR A 469 14.12 -0.34 -8.01
N PHE A 470 13.33 0.13 -7.03
CA PHE A 470 13.37 -0.42 -5.69
C PHE A 470 12.99 -1.90 -5.67
N LEU A 471 11.89 -2.27 -6.32
CA LEU A 471 11.44 -3.66 -6.42
C LEU A 471 12.48 -4.56 -7.10
N ASP A 472 13.15 -4.07 -8.15
CA ASP A 472 14.24 -4.81 -8.80
C ASP A 472 15.38 -5.09 -7.83
N LYS A 473 15.80 -4.08 -7.07
CA LYS A 473 16.86 -4.23 -6.08
C LYS A 473 16.43 -5.10 -4.90
N TRP A 474 15.18 -4.99 -4.44
CA TRP A 474 14.63 -5.78 -3.35
C TRP A 474 14.47 -7.24 -3.75
N ALA A 475 13.95 -7.54 -4.93
CA ALA A 475 13.89 -8.90 -5.45
C ALA A 475 15.30 -9.47 -5.68
N ALA A 476 16.23 -8.68 -6.21
CA ALA A 476 17.63 -9.07 -6.37
C ALA A 476 18.42 -9.14 -5.05
N GLN A 477 17.85 -8.71 -3.91
CA GLN A 477 18.40 -8.94 -2.59
C GLN A 477 17.86 -10.24 -1.98
N ASN A 478 16.57 -10.53 -2.21
CA ASN A 478 15.86 -11.61 -1.51
C ASN A 478 15.74 -12.92 -2.29
N PHE A 479 15.88 -12.90 -3.63
CA PHE A 479 15.68 -14.11 -4.44
C PHE A 479 16.91 -14.43 -5.29
N HIS A 480 17.03 -15.68 -5.74
CA HIS A 480 18.09 -16.09 -6.65
C HIS A 480 18.01 -15.31 -7.97
N ALA A 481 19.17 -15.06 -8.60
CA ALA A 481 19.25 -14.25 -9.81
C ALA A 481 18.37 -14.79 -10.95
N ASP A 482 18.16 -16.11 -11.00
CA ASP A 482 17.36 -16.78 -12.03
C ASP A 482 15.87 -16.42 -11.99
N VAL A 483 15.35 -15.96 -10.85
CA VAL A 483 13.94 -15.61 -10.67
C VAL A 483 13.70 -14.17 -10.22
N ALA A 484 14.74 -13.43 -9.85
CA ALA A 484 14.62 -12.09 -9.27
C ALA A 484 13.88 -11.08 -10.17
N GLU A 485 14.09 -11.13 -11.49
CA GLU A 485 13.41 -10.24 -12.44
C GLU A 485 11.90 -10.56 -12.55
N ASP A 486 11.55 -11.84 -12.68
CA ASP A 486 10.16 -12.29 -12.72
C ASP A 486 9.47 -12.00 -11.38
N ALA A 487 10.14 -12.23 -10.25
CA ALA A 487 9.63 -11.91 -8.91
C ALA A 487 9.40 -10.40 -8.73
N SER A 488 10.33 -9.55 -9.19
CA SER A 488 10.13 -8.09 -9.21
C SER A 488 8.92 -7.69 -10.04
N SER A 489 8.71 -8.33 -11.20
CA SER A 489 7.55 -8.10 -12.04
C SER A 489 6.24 -8.51 -11.36
N VAL A 490 6.25 -9.59 -10.58
CA VAL A 490 5.11 -9.99 -9.74
C VAL A 490 4.82 -8.95 -8.67
N LEU A 491 5.84 -8.52 -7.92
CA LEU A 491 5.69 -7.50 -6.86
C LEU A 491 5.19 -6.17 -7.42
N ALA A 492 5.69 -5.77 -8.61
CA ALA A 492 5.25 -4.55 -9.28
C ALA A 492 3.79 -4.65 -9.73
N GLY A 493 3.38 -5.79 -10.29
CA GLY A 493 1.99 -6.06 -10.65
C GLY A 493 1.07 -6.06 -9.42
N TYR A 494 1.51 -6.68 -8.32
CA TYR A 494 0.76 -6.72 -7.07
C TYR A 494 0.59 -5.32 -6.46
N ASP A 495 1.62 -4.48 -6.49
CA ASP A 495 1.54 -3.08 -6.03
C ASP A 495 0.43 -2.29 -6.76
N ARG A 496 0.24 -2.55 -8.06
CA ARG A 496 -0.84 -1.92 -8.84
C ARG A 496 -2.22 -2.45 -8.46
N ILE A 497 -2.34 -3.72 -8.08
CA ILE A 497 -3.61 -4.26 -7.57
C ILE A 497 -3.90 -3.68 -6.18
N ALA A 498 -2.90 -3.63 -5.30
CA ALA A 498 -3.02 -3.09 -3.95
C ALA A 498 -3.41 -1.60 -3.93
N SER A 499 -3.18 -0.86 -5.03
CA SER A 499 -3.58 0.55 -5.13
C SER A 499 -5.08 0.76 -5.39
N LEU A 500 -5.83 -0.29 -5.74
CA LEU A 500 -7.24 -0.18 -6.14
C LEU A 500 -8.17 0.06 -4.95
N ARG A 501 -8.14 -0.86 -3.97
CA ARG A 501 -9.04 -0.87 -2.81
C ARG A 501 -8.53 -1.87 -1.77
N LYS A 502 -8.77 -1.59 -0.47
CA LYS A 502 -8.52 -2.54 0.62
C LYS A 502 -9.41 -3.78 0.45
N HIS A 503 -8.88 -4.98 0.70
CA HIS A 503 -9.61 -6.24 0.48
C HIS A 503 -10.95 -6.28 1.21
N GLU A 504 -10.96 -5.94 2.49
CA GLU A 504 -12.14 -5.94 3.36
C GLU A 504 -13.23 -4.94 2.94
N LEU A 505 -12.89 -4.01 2.03
CA LEU A 505 -13.82 -3.05 1.42
C LEU A 505 -14.31 -3.49 0.03
N ILE A 506 -13.73 -4.52 -0.59
CA ILE A 506 -14.20 -5.08 -1.87
C ILE A 506 -15.36 -6.04 -1.57
N GLU A 507 -16.54 -5.69 -2.07
CA GLU A 507 -17.80 -6.41 -1.87
C GLU A 507 -18.43 -6.76 -3.23
N PRO A 508 -19.44 -7.65 -3.28
CA PRO A 508 -20.18 -7.88 -4.51
C PRO A 508 -20.85 -6.59 -4.98
N GLY A 509 -20.52 -6.15 -6.20
CA GLY A 509 -20.94 -4.87 -6.77
C GLY A 509 -19.89 -3.77 -6.76
N THR A 510 -18.75 -3.94 -6.07
CA THR A 510 -17.64 -2.98 -6.13
C THR A 510 -17.08 -2.87 -7.54
N LEU A 511 -16.74 -4.00 -8.16
CA LEU A 511 -16.27 -4.05 -9.55
C LEU A 511 -17.46 -4.35 -10.47
N SER A 512 -17.64 -3.54 -11.51
CA SER A 512 -18.76 -3.69 -12.44
C SER A 512 -18.60 -4.96 -13.29
N ILE A 513 -19.61 -5.83 -13.22
CA ILE A 513 -19.72 -7.02 -14.08
C ILE A 513 -20.46 -6.72 -15.40
N LEU A 514 -20.98 -5.51 -15.57
CA LEU A 514 -21.77 -5.10 -16.73
C LEU A 514 -21.03 -4.07 -17.59
N HIS A 515 -20.41 -3.08 -16.96
CA HIS A 515 -19.90 -1.92 -17.65
C HIS A 515 -18.38 -2.00 -17.84
N HIS A 516 -17.94 -1.66 -19.05
CA HIS A 516 -16.53 -1.50 -19.41
C HIS A 516 -15.63 -2.73 -19.22
N ARG A 517 -16.22 -3.93 -19.07
CA ARG A 517 -15.49 -5.18 -18.74
C ARG A 517 -14.63 -5.05 -17.48
N GLU A 518 -15.01 -4.19 -16.54
CA GLU A 518 -14.16 -3.83 -15.40
C GLU A 518 -13.76 -5.05 -14.57
N ALA A 519 -14.74 -5.83 -14.10
CA ALA A 519 -14.45 -7.03 -13.31
C ALA A 519 -13.62 -8.07 -14.09
N ASP A 520 -13.92 -8.27 -15.37
CA ASP A 520 -13.20 -9.21 -16.23
C ASP A 520 -11.73 -8.80 -16.40
N MET A 521 -11.48 -7.52 -16.69
CA MET A 521 -10.12 -6.99 -16.86
C MET A 521 -9.28 -7.12 -15.58
N ILE A 522 -9.88 -6.87 -14.41
CA ILE A 522 -9.17 -7.04 -13.13
C ILE A 522 -8.85 -8.52 -12.87
N LEU A 523 -9.79 -9.43 -13.13
CA LEU A 523 -9.54 -10.88 -12.99
C LEU A 523 -8.51 -11.40 -14.00
N GLU A 524 -8.53 -10.94 -15.24
CA GLU A 524 -7.53 -11.29 -16.27
C GLU A 524 -6.12 -10.83 -15.86
N ARG A 525 -6.01 -9.62 -15.32
CA ARG A 525 -4.75 -9.09 -14.77
C ARG A 525 -4.25 -9.93 -13.59
N LEU A 526 -5.12 -10.23 -12.63
CA LEU A 526 -4.79 -11.07 -11.48
C LEU A 526 -4.41 -12.49 -11.88
N GLN A 527 -5.12 -13.09 -12.84
CA GLN A 527 -4.80 -14.41 -13.36
C GLN A 527 -3.43 -14.43 -14.04
N SER A 528 -3.14 -13.41 -14.86
CA SER A 528 -1.83 -13.28 -15.52
C SER A 528 -0.71 -13.14 -14.50
N LEU A 529 -0.95 -12.36 -13.44
CA LEU A 529 -0.02 -12.19 -12.34
C LEU A 529 0.17 -13.49 -11.54
N LEU A 530 -0.91 -14.22 -11.27
CA LEU A 530 -0.88 -15.52 -10.59
C LEU A 530 -0.10 -16.56 -11.40
N ASN A 531 -0.26 -16.57 -12.72
CA ASN A 531 0.51 -17.45 -13.61
C ASN A 531 2.01 -17.16 -13.51
N LEU A 532 2.40 -15.88 -13.49
CA LEU A 532 3.79 -15.47 -13.32
C LEU A 532 4.34 -15.83 -11.92
N ALA A 533 3.56 -15.57 -10.87
CA ALA A 533 3.93 -15.91 -9.50
C ALA A 533 4.11 -17.43 -9.31
N THR A 534 3.22 -18.23 -9.92
CA THR A 534 3.30 -19.70 -9.91
C THR A 534 4.54 -20.18 -10.68
N LYS A 535 4.88 -19.54 -11.81
CA LYS A 535 6.12 -19.82 -12.54
C LYS A 535 7.36 -19.56 -11.68
N VAL A 536 7.40 -18.42 -10.98
CA VAL A 536 8.50 -18.07 -10.06
C VAL A 536 8.62 -19.12 -8.96
N TYR A 537 7.52 -19.46 -8.29
CA TYR A 537 7.49 -20.49 -7.24
C TYR A 537 7.93 -21.87 -7.75
N GLY A 538 7.52 -22.26 -8.96
CA GLY A 538 7.91 -23.55 -9.56
C GLY A 538 9.37 -23.61 -10.02
N ALA A 539 10.06 -22.47 -10.14
CA ALA A 539 11.42 -22.39 -10.64
C ALA A 539 12.50 -22.38 -9.55
N VAL A 540 12.13 -22.19 -8.28
CA VAL A 540 13.08 -22.13 -7.16
C VAL A 540 13.36 -23.50 -6.53
N SER A 541 14.47 -23.58 -5.80
CA SER A 541 14.87 -24.77 -5.04
C SER A 541 13.86 -25.08 -3.92
N GLU A 542 13.84 -26.31 -3.42
CA GLU A 542 12.97 -26.69 -2.28
C GLU A 542 13.23 -25.80 -1.05
N GLU A 543 14.49 -25.43 -0.82
CA GLU A 543 14.90 -24.63 0.34
C GLU A 543 14.37 -23.18 0.23
N ASP A 544 14.26 -22.63 -0.99
CA ASP A 544 13.76 -21.26 -1.23
C ASP A 544 12.23 -21.17 -1.28
N ARG A 545 11.52 -22.31 -1.39
CA ARG A 545 10.06 -22.33 -1.64
C ARG A 545 9.26 -21.60 -0.59
N ALA A 546 9.63 -21.70 0.69
CA ALA A 546 8.92 -21.00 1.77
C ALA A 546 8.95 -19.47 1.55
N SER A 547 10.14 -18.89 1.37
CA SER A 547 10.30 -17.45 1.14
C SER A 547 9.54 -16.95 -0.10
N VAL A 548 9.58 -17.70 -1.21
CA VAL A 548 8.89 -17.33 -2.45
C VAL A 548 7.39 -17.53 -2.34
N PHE A 549 6.94 -18.54 -1.60
CA PHE A 549 5.54 -18.70 -1.30
C PHE A 549 5.02 -17.49 -0.52
N GLU A 550 5.66 -17.16 0.59
CA GLU A 550 5.23 -16.09 1.49
C GLU A 550 5.26 -14.71 0.81
N LEU A 551 6.35 -14.39 0.10
CA LEU A 551 6.62 -13.03 -0.41
C LEU A 551 6.11 -12.79 -1.84
N VAL A 552 5.87 -13.85 -2.64
CA VAL A 552 5.53 -13.71 -4.06
C VAL A 552 4.21 -14.40 -4.40
N LEU A 553 4.06 -15.70 -4.15
CA LEU A 553 2.90 -16.46 -4.60
C LEU A 553 1.64 -16.19 -3.76
N HIS A 554 1.77 -16.29 -2.45
CA HIS A 554 0.66 -16.17 -1.49
C HIS A 554 -0.15 -14.88 -1.67
N PRO A 555 0.43 -13.65 -1.63
CA PRO A 555 -0.36 -12.43 -1.72
C PRO A 555 -1.15 -12.32 -3.03
N VAL A 556 -0.59 -12.80 -4.14
CA VAL A 556 -1.26 -12.81 -5.45
C VAL A 556 -2.38 -13.84 -5.49
N LYS A 557 -2.13 -15.07 -5.03
CA LYS A 557 -3.12 -16.15 -5.00
C LYS A 557 -4.29 -15.81 -4.08
N ALA A 558 -4.01 -15.32 -2.88
CA ALA A 558 -5.01 -14.87 -1.91
C ALA A 558 -5.90 -13.76 -2.50
N THR A 559 -5.28 -12.74 -3.11
CA THR A 559 -6.04 -11.64 -3.73
C THR A 559 -6.87 -12.10 -4.93
N TYR A 560 -6.35 -13.01 -5.76
CA TYR A 560 -7.12 -13.60 -6.85
C TYR A 560 -8.35 -14.36 -6.34
N LEU A 561 -8.18 -15.25 -5.34
CA LEU A 561 -9.28 -16.02 -4.75
C LEU A 561 -10.33 -15.08 -4.15
N TYR A 562 -9.91 -14.10 -3.36
CA TYR A 562 -10.79 -13.13 -2.73
C TYR A 562 -11.58 -12.31 -3.76
N VAL A 563 -10.92 -11.70 -4.75
CA VAL A 563 -11.60 -10.88 -5.76
C VAL A 563 -12.51 -11.73 -6.64
N ASN A 564 -12.07 -12.93 -7.04
CA ASN A 564 -12.89 -13.84 -7.84
C ASN A 564 -14.15 -14.27 -7.07
N LEU A 565 -14.03 -14.54 -5.77
CA LEU A 565 -15.18 -14.84 -4.90
C LEU A 565 -16.22 -13.70 -4.93
N GLN A 566 -15.80 -12.44 -4.80
CA GLN A 566 -16.73 -11.29 -4.81
C GLN A 566 -17.37 -11.05 -6.20
N VAL A 567 -16.60 -11.24 -7.28
CA VAL A 567 -17.13 -11.14 -8.65
C VAL A 567 -18.09 -12.29 -8.94
N ALA A 568 -17.77 -13.53 -8.55
CA ALA A 568 -18.63 -14.69 -8.68
C ALA A 568 -19.95 -14.51 -7.91
N ARG A 569 -19.92 -13.95 -6.70
CA ARG A 569 -21.12 -13.57 -5.94
C ARG A 569 -21.98 -12.54 -6.68
N SER A 570 -21.36 -11.54 -7.32
CA SER A 570 -22.06 -10.54 -8.13
C SER A 570 -22.74 -11.18 -9.35
N ARG A 571 -22.01 -12.05 -10.07
CA ARG A 571 -22.55 -12.78 -11.23
C ARG A 571 -23.66 -13.75 -10.83
N ASN A 572 -23.49 -14.50 -9.73
CA ASN A 572 -24.49 -15.44 -9.22
C ASN A 572 -25.81 -14.72 -8.91
N ARG A 573 -25.76 -13.57 -8.23
CA ARG A 573 -26.95 -12.74 -7.94
C ARG A 573 -27.64 -12.28 -9.22
N LEU A 574 -26.88 -11.77 -10.20
CA LEU A 574 -27.43 -11.35 -11.50
C LEU A 574 -28.06 -12.52 -12.27
N TYR A 575 -27.33 -13.64 -12.37
CA TYR A 575 -27.76 -14.79 -13.15
C TYR A 575 -29.02 -15.43 -12.55
N ALA A 576 -29.10 -15.48 -11.21
CA ALA A 576 -30.30 -15.92 -10.52
C ALA A 576 -31.49 -14.98 -10.77
N ARG A 577 -31.29 -13.65 -10.77
CA ARG A 577 -32.34 -12.69 -11.17
C ARG A 577 -32.82 -12.94 -12.60
N GLN A 578 -31.91 -13.25 -13.53
CA GLN A 578 -32.22 -13.61 -14.93
C GLN A 578 -32.84 -15.01 -15.09
N ARG A 579 -32.95 -15.80 -14.02
CA ARG A 579 -33.41 -17.21 -13.99
C ARG A 579 -32.53 -18.15 -14.83
N ARG A 580 -31.25 -17.83 -14.95
CA ARG A 580 -30.23 -18.66 -15.61
C ARG A 580 -29.95 -19.92 -14.81
N ASN A 581 -29.94 -21.08 -15.45
CA ASN A 581 -29.52 -22.33 -14.81
C ASN A 581 -28.06 -22.30 -14.32
N SER A 582 -27.18 -21.58 -15.03
CA SER A 582 -25.77 -21.39 -14.69
C SER A 582 -25.55 -20.67 -13.36
N ALA A 583 -26.56 -19.98 -12.81
CA ALA A 583 -26.50 -19.43 -11.46
C ALA A 583 -26.14 -20.49 -10.41
N ASN A 584 -26.64 -21.72 -10.54
CA ASN A 584 -26.34 -22.80 -9.60
C ASN A 584 -24.90 -23.32 -9.71
N LYS A 585 -24.26 -23.20 -10.88
CA LYS A 585 -22.84 -23.54 -11.04
C LYS A 585 -21.99 -22.50 -10.31
N LEU A 586 -22.28 -21.22 -10.51
CA LEU A 586 -21.62 -20.14 -9.77
C LEU A 586 -21.83 -20.26 -8.26
N ALA A 587 -22.99 -20.75 -7.81
CA ALA A 587 -23.23 -21.00 -6.39
C ALA A 587 -22.26 -22.05 -5.81
N GLN A 588 -21.94 -23.10 -6.57
CA GLN A 588 -20.92 -24.07 -6.17
C GLN A 588 -19.52 -23.48 -6.24
N GLU A 589 -19.18 -22.78 -7.33
CA GLU A 589 -17.88 -22.12 -7.48
C GLU A 589 -17.58 -21.13 -6.34
N ILE A 590 -18.60 -20.41 -5.86
CA ILE A 590 -18.48 -19.54 -4.68
C ILE A 590 -18.09 -20.33 -3.42
N LEU A 591 -18.65 -21.53 -3.22
CA LEU A 591 -18.28 -22.38 -2.09
C LEU A 591 -16.85 -22.91 -2.26
N ASP A 592 -16.50 -23.36 -3.46
CA ASP A 592 -15.16 -23.88 -3.76
C ASP A 592 -14.08 -22.79 -3.59
N LEU A 593 -14.37 -21.55 -4.01
CA LEU A 593 -13.47 -20.40 -3.82
C LEU A 593 -13.34 -20.01 -2.34
N PHE A 594 -14.42 -20.13 -1.57
CA PHE A 594 -14.41 -19.84 -0.13
C PHE A 594 -13.60 -20.87 0.65
N ASP A 595 -13.73 -22.16 0.31
CA ASP A 595 -12.90 -23.21 0.90
C ASP A 595 -11.43 -23.06 0.48
N ALA A 596 -11.15 -22.76 -0.80
CA ALA A 596 -9.79 -22.56 -1.31
C ALA A 596 -9.04 -21.39 -0.67
N ASP A 597 -9.76 -20.34 -0.25
CA ASP A 597 -9.20 -19.22 0.50
C ASP A 597 -8.70 -19.65 1.89
N PHE A 598 -9.50 -20.46 2.59
CA PHE A 598 -9.09 -21.01 3.89
C PHE A 598 -7.97 -22.06 3.75
N ASP A 599 -8.04 -22.94 2.75
CA ASP A 599 -6.98 -23.91 2.44
C ASP A 599 -5.63 -23.22 2.22
N LEU A 600 -5.62 -22.03 1.59
CA LEU A 600 -4.40 -21.25 1.39
C LEU A 600 -3.82 -20.71 2.71
N SER A 601 -4.68 -20.34 3.65
CA SER A 601 -4.25 -19.93 4.99
C SER A 601 -3.63 -21.11 5.76
N GLU A 602 -4.21 -22.31 5.65
CA GLU A 602 -3.64 -23.53 6.22
C GLU A 602 -2.29 -23.90 5.57
N GLU A 603 -2.17 -23.74 4.25
CA GLU A 603 -0.91 -23.95 3.53
C GLU A 603 0.20 -23.04 4.11
N TYR A 604 -0.09 -21.74 4.29
CA TYR A 604 0.84 -20.79 4.90
C TYR A 604 1.20 -21.18 6.35
N HIS A 605 0.22 -21.56 7.17
CA HIS A 605 0.46 -21.94 8.58
C HIS A 605 1.27 -23.24 8.70
N SER A 606 1.25 -24.10 7.69
CA SER A 606 2.00 -25.38 7.69
C SER A 606 3.48 -25.24 7.31
N LEU A 607 3.89 -24.10 6.76
CA LEU A 607 5.25 -23.88 6.26
C LEU A 607 6.30 -24.16 7.34
N LEU A 608 7.37 -24.85 6.93
CA LEU A 608 8.55 -25.10 7.75
C LEU A 608 8.21 -25.75 9.11
N GLY A 609 7.22 -26.64 9.13
CA GLY A 609 6.81 -27.34 10.34
C GLY A 609 5.97 -26.50 11.30
N GLY A 610 5.26 -25.49 10.79
CA GLY A 610 4.40 -24.63 11.60
C GLY A 610 5.01 -23.29 11.98
N LYS A 611 6.17 -22.92 11.42
CA LYS A 611 6.93 -21.74 11.86
C LYS A 611 6.09 -20.46 11.87
N TRP A 612 5.15 -20.31 10.94
CA TRP A 612 4.27 -19.14 10.82
C TRP A 612 2.80 -19.44 11.09
N ASN A 613 2.52 -20.48 11.88
CA ASN A 613 1.17 -20.79 12.32
C ASN A 613 0.53 -19.55 12.99
N HIS A 614 -0.76 -19.32 12.72
CA HIS A 614 -1.54 -18.16 13.17
C HIS A 614 -1.33 -16.82 12.46
N MET A 615 -0.22 -16.61 11.71
CA MET A 615 0.08 -15.29 11.13
C MET A 615 -0.97 -14.77 10.14
N LEU A 616 -1.78 -15.64 9.55
CA LEU A 616 -2.89 -15.28 8.66
C LEU A 616 -4.26 -15.68 9.23
N ARG A 617 -4.45 -15.58 10.54
CA ARG A 617 -5.70 -15.98 11.21
C ARG A 617 -6.79 -14.91 11.17
N GLN A 618 -6.46 -13.70 10.72
CA GLN A 618 -7.38 -12.57 10.67
C GLN A 618 -8.59 -12.85 9.75
N PRO A 619 -9.82 -12.84 10.28
CA PRO A 619 -11.02 -12.87 9.44
C PRO A 619 -11.11 -11.63 8.55
N HIS A 620 -11.44 -11.83 7.28
CA HIS A 620 -11.38 -10.82 6.23
C HIS A 620 -12.62 -10.82 5.32
N LEU A 621 -13.57 -11.74 5.52
CA LEU A 621 -14.86 -11.83 4.84
C LEU A 621 -16.02 -11.70 5.84
N GLY A 622 -17.06 -10.95 5.47
CA GLY A 622 -18.27 -10.83 6.30
C GLY A 622 -18.32 -9.59 7.20
N TYR A 623 -17.58 -8.54 6.84
CA TYR A 623 -17.72 -7.23 7.48
C TYR A 623 -19.15 -6.70 7.30
N GLY A 624 -19.73 -6.18 8.38
CA GLY A 624 -21.05 -5.54 8.36
C GLY A 624 -20.98 -4.02 8.15
N GLU A 625 -21.99 -3.33 8.66
CA GLU A 625 -22.09 -1.86 8.63
C GLU A 625 -21.13 -1.15 9.60
N THR A 626 -20.36 -1.90 10.40
CA THR A 626 -19.38 -1.35 11.33
C THR A 626 -17.95 -1.60 10.83
N TRP A 627 -16.98 -0.95 11.45
CA TRP A 627 -15.57 -1.16 11.13
C TRP A 627 -14.95 -2.44 11.71
N HIS A 628 -15.61 -3.08 12.68
CA HIS A 628 -15.06 -4.23 13.40
C HIS A 628 -14.93 -5.43 12.48
N ALA A 629 -13.80 -6.13 12.60
CA ALA A 629 -13.63 -7.44 11.98
C ALA A 629 -14.66 -8.45 12.51
N PRO A 630 -15.16 -9.36 11.68
CA PRO A 630 -15.99 -10.47 12.14
C PRO A 630 -15.16 -11.45 12.99
N SER A 631 -15.82 -12.29 13.79
CA SER A 631 -15.14 -13.31 14.60
C SER A 631 -14.71 -14.54 13.79
N ARG A 632 -15.26 -14.70 12.58
CA ARG A 632 -14.94 -15.76 11.61
C ARG A 632 -15.46 -15.33 10.24
N ASP A 633 -14.79 -15.78 9.18
CA ASP A 633 -15.22 -15.54 7.82
C ASP A 633 -16.61 -16.10 7.52
N MET A 634 -17.39 -15.33 6.75
CA MET A 634 -18.68 -15.75 6.22
C MET A 634 -18.96 -15.09 4.86
N ILE A 635 -19.71 -15.82 4.03
CA ILE A 635 -20.29 -15.31 2.80
C ILE A 635 -21.81 -15.37 2.86
N ASP A 636 -22.49 -14.38 2.27
CA ASP A 636 -23.95 -14.34 2.17
C ASP A 636 -24.44 -14.33 0.71
N GLY A 637 -25.77 -14.42 0.56
CA GLY A 637 -26.43 -14.03 -0.68
C GLY A 637 -26.18 -14.95 -1.86
N ILE A 638 -25.81 -16.21 -1.59
CA ILE A 638 -25.74 -17.26 -2.62
C ILE A 638 -27.14 -17.58 -3.11
N CYS A 639 -27.35 -17.47 -4.42
CA CYS A 639 -28.64 -17.63 -5.07
C CYS A 639 -28.70 -18.94 -5.87
N TYR A 640 -29.86 -19.59 -5.83
CA TYR A 640 -30.17 -20.79 -6.61
C TYR A 640 -31.47 -20.62 -7.41
N VAL A 641 -31.56 -21.32 -8.53
CA VAL A 641 -32.78 -21.48 -9.35
C VAL A 641 -33.22 -22.95 -9.39
N GLN A 642 -34.53 -23.18 -9.54
CA GLN A 642 -35.10 -24.53 -9.63
C GLN A 642 -34.93 -25.09 -11.06
N ARG A 643 -33.85 -25.85 -11.29
CA ARG A 643 -33.50 -26.40 -12.62
C ARG A 643 -34.50 -27.42 -13.17
N ARG A 644 -35.32 -28.03 -12.30
CA ARG A 644 -36.33 -29.02 -12.71
C ARG A 644 -37.67 -28.39 -13.09
N GLN A 645 -37.84 -27.10 -12.80
CA GLN A 645 -39.07 -26.37 -13.08
C GLN A 645 -38.94 -25.72 -14.46
N PRO A 646 -39.85 -26.03 -15.40
CA PRO A 646 -39.94 -25.27 -16.63
C PRO A 646 -40.18 -23.79 -16.35
N SER A 647 -39.53 -22.91 -17.12
CA SER A 647 -39.92 -21.50 -17.17
C SER A 647 -41.38 -21.34 -17.60
N ASN A 648 -41.97 -20.17 -17.29
CA ASN A 648 -43.34 -19.88 -17.68
C ASN A 648 -43.46 -19.96 -19.22
N PRO A 649 -44.48 -20.66 -19.75
CA PRO A 649 -44.66 -20.84 -21.19
C PRO A 649 -44.65 -19.53 -22.00
N ILE A 650 -45.06 -18.41 -21.41
CA ILE A 650 -45.13 -17.12 -22.10
C ILE A 650 -43.75 -16.45 -22.27
N VAL A 651 -42.76 -16.81 -21.43
CA VAL A 651 -41.39 -16.27 -21.47
C VAL A 651 -40.42 -17.22 -22.20
N GLY A 652 -40.78 -18.51 -22.33
CA GLY A 652 -39.95 -19.49 -23.02
C GLY A 652 -38.83 -20.07 -22.15
N GLN A 653 -38.08 -21.02 -22.72
CA GLN A 653 -36.97 -21.71 -22.06
C GLN A 653 -35.62 -21.10 -22.43
N MET A 654 -35.53 -20.40 -23.56
CA MET A 654 -34.37 -19.61 -23.97
C MET A 654 -34.40 -18.23 -23.30
N GLY A 655 -33.27 -17.80 -22.76
CA GLY A 655 -33.05 -16.42 -22.37
C GLY A 655 -31.88 -15.82 -23.15
N VAL A 656 -31.93 -14.52 -23.35
CA VAL A 656 -30.85 -13.74 -23.96
C VAL A 656 -30.51 -12.57 -23.05
N ALA A 657 -29.22 -12.28 -22.89
CA ALA A 657 -28.70 -11.10 -22.22
C ALA A 657 -27.59 -10.49 -23.06
N ILE A 658 -27.51 -9.16 -23.10
CA ILE A 658 -26.49 -8.42 -23.84
C ILE A 658 -25.45 -7.85 -22.87
N GLU A 659 -24.25 -7.57 -23.40
CA GLU A 659 -23.23 -6.77 -22.70
C GLU A 659 -23.81 -5.44 -22.21
N GLY A 660 -23.45 -5.05 -20.99
CA GLY A 660 -23.78 -3.72 -20.46
C GLY A 660 -25.18 -3.56 -19.87
N HIS A 661 -26.03 -4.59 -19.86
CA HIS A 661 -27.40 -4.45 -19.36
C HIS A 661 -27.90 -5.70 -18.61
N GLU A 662 -28.53 -5.53 -17.43
CA GLU A 662 -29.05 -6.67 -16.65
C GLU A 662 -30.34 -7.29 -17.24
N GLY A 663 -31.09 -6.47 -17.99
CA GLY A 663 -32.42 -6.72 -18.56
C GLY A 663 -33.43 -5.75 -17.94
N VAL A 664 -34.48 -5.32 -18.64
CA VAL A 664 -35.42 -4.31 -18.07
C VAL A 664 -36.23 -4.91 -16.90
N ARG A 665 -36.58 -6.19 -17.01
CA ARG A 665 -37.33 -6.94 -15.98
C ARG A 665 -36.76 -8.36 -15.89
N PRO A 666 -35.50 -8.52 -15.47
CA PRO A 666 -34.81 -9.79 -15.61
C PRO A 666 -35.53 -10.87 -14.81
N GLY A 667 -35.88 -11.96 -15.50
CA GLY A 667 -36.56 -13.11 -14.90
C GLY A 667 -37.99 -12.89 -14.41
N ARG A 668 -38.63 -11.77 -14.76
CA ARG A 668 -40.05 -11.50 -14.44
C ARG A 668 -40.92 -11.68 -15.67
N ILE A 669 -42.15 -12.14 -15.43
CA ILE A 669 -43.20 -12.21 -16.44
C ILE A 669 -44.03 -10.92 -16.34
N ASN A 670 -44.44 -10.36 -17.47
CA ASN A 670 -45.44 -9.30 -17.54
C ASN A 670 -46.53 -9.67 -18.56
N GLU A 671 -47.63 -8.93 -18.58
CA GLU A 671 -48.80 -9.21 -19.44
C GLU A 671 -48.48 -9.17 -20.95
N GLU A 672 -47.36 -8.55 -21.33
CA GLU A 672 -46.93 -8.39 -22.73
C GLU A 672 -45.75 -9.31 -23.13
N SER A 673 -45.29 -10.17 -22.22
CA SER A 673 -44.28 -11.18 -22.54
C SER A 673 -44.86 -12.13 -23.58
N GLU A 674 -44.13 -12.45 -24.64
CA GLU A 674 -44.62 -13.31 -25.72
C GLU A 674 -43.42 -13.98 -26.37
N ARG A 675 -43.09 -15.21 -25.93
CA ARG A 675 -41.87 -15.92 -26.37
C ARG A 675 -41.68 -16.05 -27.89
N THR A 676 -42.74 -15.94 -28.68
CA THR A 676 -42.67 -16.04 -30.15
C THR A 676 -42.46 -14.69 -30.84
N HIS A 677 -42.34 -13.60 -30.08
CA HIS A 677 -42.15 -12.23 -30.55
C HIS A 677 -41.01 -11.57 -29.78
N PRO A 678 -40.28 -10.62 -30.38
CA PRO A 678 -39.15 -10.01 -29.72
C PRO A 678 -39.60 -9.01 -28.66
N SER A 679 -38.69 -8.74 -27.73
CA SER A 679 -38.79 -7.64 -26.78
C SER A 679 -39.07 -6.32 -27.51
N ARG A 680 -40.03 -5.54 -26.99
CA ARG A 680 -40.53 -4.32 -27.64
C ARG A 680 -40.89 -3.27 -26.58
N ARG A 681 -41.13 -2.04 -27.04
CA ARG A 681 -41.57 -0.91 -26.19
C ARG A 681 -40.58 -0.68 -25.06
N ASP A 682 -41.04 -0.71 -23.82
CA ASP A 682 -40.25 -0.50 -22.62
C ASP A 682 -39.24 -1.62 -22.34
N LEU A 683 -39.34 -2.80 -23.00
CA LEU A 683 -38.36 -3.88 -22.89
C LEU A 683 -37.18 -3.74 -23.86
N LEU A 684 -37.31 -2.88 -24.89
CA LEU A 684 -36.31 -2.70 -25.95
C LEU A 684 -34.91 -2.37 -25.41
N PRO A 685 -34.74 -1.48 -24.40
CA PRO A 685 -33.40 -1.18 -23.86
C PRO A 685 -32.64 -2.41 -23.36
N GLY A 686 -33.34 -3.45 -22.90
CA GLY A 686 -32.72 -4.68 -22.42
C GLY A 686 -32.13 -5.60 -23.49
N VAL A 687 -32.37 -5.28 -24.76
CA VAL A 687 -31.87 -5.99 -25.94
C VAL A 687 -31.18 -5.05 -26.95
N THR A 688 -30.93 -3.79 -26.55
CA THR A 688 -30.20 -2.80 -27.34
C THR A 688 -28.77 -2.65 -26.79
N PHE A 689 -27.78 -3.00 -27.61
CA PHE A 689 -26.37 -2.85 -27.25
C PHE A 689 -25.98 -1.39 -27.06
N GLY A 690 -24.93 -1.16 -26.27
CA GLY A 690 -24.18 0.09 -26.35
C GLY A 690 -23.61 0.28 -27.76
N CYS A 691 -23.76 1.48 -28.31
CA CYS A 691 -23.35 1.78 -29.68
C CYS A 691 -21.90 1.37 -29.97
N ILE A 692 -21.67 0.83 -31.17
CA ILE A 692 -20.34 0.49 -31.69
C ILE A 692 -19.92 1.48 -32.79
N ASN A 693 -18.67 1.91 -32.80
CA ASN A 693 -18.11 2.82 -33.79
C ASN A 693 -16.65 2.46 -34.09
N ARG A 694 -16.03 3.12 -35.07
CA ARG A 694 -14.66 2.81 -35.54
C ARG A 694 -13.57 2.98 -34.49
N TYR A 695 -13.81 3.82 -33.48
CA TYR A 695 -12.85 4.21 -32.44
C TYR A 695 -13.17 3.60 -31.07
N GLY A 696 -14.22 2.77 -31.02
CA GLY A 696 -14.72 2.13 -29.81
C GLY A 696 -14.25 0.69 -29.65
N PRO A 697 -14.99 -0.12 -28.87
CA PRO A 697 -14.67 -1.53 -28.70
C PRO A 697 -14.77 -2.28 -30.04
N THR A 698 -13.84 -3.22 -30.26
CA THR A 698 -13.74 -4.00 -31.50
C THR A 698 -14.88 -5.01 -31.69
N SER A 699 -15.49 -5.46 -30.59
CA SER A 699 -16.68 -6.29 -30.56
C SER A 699 -17.57 -5.92 -29.38
N ARG A 700 -18.84 -6.34 -29.48
CA ARG A 700 -19.77 -6.47 -28.37
C ARG A 700 -20.13 -7.94 -28.20
N TRP A 701 -20.66 -8.33 -27.04
CA TRP A 701 -21.12 -9.72 -26.85
C TRP A 701 -22.53 -9.81 -26.29
N PHE A 702 -23.18 -10.94 -26.55
CA PHE A 702 -24.40 -11.36 -25.88
C PHE A 702 -24.31 -12.84 -25.50
N GLU A 703 -25.16 -13.25 -24.57
CA GLU A 703 -25.24 -14.62 -24.07
C GLU A 703 -26.63 -15.18 -24.27
N ILE A 704 -26.69 -16.43 -24.76
CA ILE A 704 -27.91 -17.23 -24.84
C ILE A 704 -27.83 -18.30 -23.76
N PHE A 705 -28.88 -18.44 -22.97
CA PHE A 705 -28.89 -19.28 -21.77
C PHE A 705 -30.20 -20.03 -21.57
N THR A 706 -30.19 -21.03 -20.67
CA THR A 706 -31.37 -21.85 -20.35
C THR A 706 -32.10 -21.37 -19.10
N ARG A 707 -33.44 -21.39 -19.17
CA ARG A 707 -34.40 -21.14 -18.08
C ARG A 707 -35.29 -22.36 -17.86
N GLY A 708 -34.77 -23.41 -17.24
CA GLY A 708 -35.53 -24.65 -16.99
C GLY A 708 -34.87 -25.91 -17.56
N PRO A 709 -35.56 -27.06 -17.59
CA PRO A 709 -34.94 -28.37 -17.83
C PRO A 709 -34.86 -28.77 -19.31
N GLN A 710 -35.30 -27.93 -20.25
CA GLN A 710 -35.35 -28.27 -21.67
C GLN A 710 -34.06 -27.89 -22.40
N ILE A 711 -33.57 -28.79 -23.27
CA ILE A 711 -32.50 -28.49 -24.24
C ILE A 711 -33.03 -27.49 -25.26
N VAL A 712 -32.23 -26.48 -25.60
CA VAL A 712 -32.59 -25.43 -26.55
C VAL A 712 -31.62 -25.46 -27.73
N ASP A 713 -32.13 -25.71 -28.94
CA ASP A 713 -31.37 -25.64 -30.18
C ASP A 713 -31.65 -24.28 -30.84
N TRP A 714 -30.64 -23.40 -30.90
CA TRP A 714 -30.79 -22.02 -31.35
C TRP A 714 -30.04 -21.71 -32.65
N GLN A 715 -30.53 -20.71 -33.38
CA GLN A 715 -29.95 -20.18 -34.61
C GLN A 715 -30.03 -18.66 -34.61
N ILE A 716 -29.03 -18.01 -35.22
CA ILE A 716 -28.92 -16.57 -35.37
C ILE A 716 -28.94 -16.20 -36.85
N SER A 717 -29.65 -15.14 -37.18
CA SER A 717 -29.63 -14.54 -38.52
C SER A 717 -29.61 -13.02 -38.45
N THR A 718 -29.01 -12.36 -39.44
CA THR A 718 -29.06 -10.90 -39.60
C THR A 718 -29.14 -10.55 -41.08
N SER A 719 -29.85 -9.48 -41.40
CA SER A 719 -29.90 -8.93 -42.76
C SER A 719 -28.69 -8.03 -43.08
N ALA A 720 -27.95 -7.59 -42.06
CA ALA A 720 -26.80 -6.70 -42.18
C ALA A 720 -25.52 -7.49 -42.51
N LYS A 721 -25.10 -7.47 -43.78
CA LYS A 721 -23.93 -8.23 -44.27
C LYS A 721 -22.58 -7.81 -43.65
N PHE A 722 -22.51 -6.59 -43.12
CA PHE A 722 -21.32 -6.08 -42.44
C PHE A 722 -21.19 -6.55 -40.99
N ILE A 723 -22.24 -7.16 -40.40
CA ILE A 723 -22.17 -7.74 -39.06
C ILE A 723 -21.57 -9.15 -39.13
N LYS A 724 -20.53 -9.38 -38.32
CA LYS A 724 -19.88 -10.68 -38.14
C LYS A 724 -20.16 -11.21 -36.75
N MET A 725 -20.41 -12.52 -36.65
CA MET A 725 -20.63 -13.20 -35.39
C MET A 725 -19.66 -14.37 -35.23
N SER A 726 -19.24 -14.61 -33.99
CA SER A 726 -18.37 -15.75 -33.65
C SER A 726 -19.05 -17.11 -33.78
N SER A 727 -20.39 -17.15 -33.64
CA SER A 727 -21.21 -18.34 -33.89
C SER A 727 -22.59 -17.93 -34.43
N TYR A 728 -23.21 -18.80 -35.23
CA TYR A 728 -24.54 -18.59 -35.84
C TYR A 728 -25.58 -19.62 -35.41
N SER A 729 -25.17 -20.66 -34.69
CA SER A 729 -26.08 -21.69 -34.16
C SER A 729 -25.43 -22.46 -33.03
N GLY A 730 -26.23 -23.06 -32.16
CA GLY A 730 -25.71 -23.90 -31.10
C GLY A 730 -26.79 -24.66 -30.35
N ARG A 731 -26.35 -25.42 -29.36
CA ARG A 731 -27.21 -26.22 -28.48
C ARG A 731 -26.90 -25.86 -27.04
N LEU A 732 -27.92 -25.52 -26.27
CA LEU A 732 -27.81 -25.29 -24.83
C LEU A 732 -28.36 -26.48 -24.06
N ILE A 733 -27.54 -27.04 -23.19
CA ILE A 733 -27.92 -28.14 -22.31
C ILE A 733 -28.09 -27.57 -20.89
N PRO A 734 -29.27 -27.71 -20.26
CA PRO A 734 -29.50 -27.23 -18.90
C PRO A 734 -28.48 -27.74 -17.89
N GLY A 735 -27.73 -26.82 -17.29
CA GLY A 735 -26.68 -27.12 -16.32
C GLY A 735 -25.27 -27.15 -16.89
N GLU A 736 -25.10 -27.00 -18.21
CA GLU A 736 -23.83 -26.69 -18.85
C GLU A 736 -23.65 -25.17 -19.00
N GLU A 737 -22.57 -24.76 -19.67
CA GLU A 737 -22.26 -23.35 -19.93
C GLU A 737 -23.30 -22.66 -20.84
N ASP A 738 -23.47 -21.37 -20.61
CA ASP A 738 -24.24 -20.52 -21.51
C ASP A 738 -23.43 -20.21 -22.78
N ALA A 739 -24.11 -19.92 -23.89
CA ALA A 739 -23.44 -19.63 -25.16
C ALA A 739 -23.15 -18.13 -25.28
N ARG A 740 -21.86 -17.74 -25.20
CA ARG A 740 -21.42 -16.37 -25.50
C ARG A 740 -21.15 -16.19 -26.99
N VAL A 741 -21.69 -15.13 -27.58
CA VAL A 741 -21.53 -14.77 -28.99
C VAL A 741 -20.98 -13.35 -29.11
N GLU A 742 -19.75 -13.24 -29.58
CA GLU A 742 -19.13 -11.97 -30.01
C GLU A 742 -19.73 -11.49 -31.34
N VAL A 743 -19.99 -10.18 -31.42
CA VAL A 743 -20.56 -9.44 -32.56
C VAL A 743 -19.60 -8.30 -32.92
N SER A 744 -19.19 -8.22 -34.18
CA SER A 744 -18.31 -7.16 -34.68
C SER A 744 -18.78 -6.60 -36.03
N ILE A 745 -18.25 -5.44 -36.40
CA ILE A 745 -18.56 -4.76 -37.66
C ILE A 745 -17.36 -4.85 -38.61
N ASP A 746 -17.62 -5.26 -39.85
CA ASP A 746 -16.70 -5.08 -40.97
C ASP A 746 -16.76 -3.64 -41.47
N TRP A 747 -15.93 -2.79 -40.86
CA TRP A 747 -15.85 -1.36 -41.16
C TRP A 747 -15.45 -1.03 -42.60
N THR A 748 -14.98 -2.00 -43.39
CA THR A 748 -14.71 -1.82 -44.83
C THR A 748 -15.98 -1.80 -45.68
N GLN A 749 -17.08 -2.35 -45.16
CA GLN A 749 -18.39 -2.41 -45.81
C GLN A 749 -19.35 -1.30 -45.34
N VAL A 750 -18.94 -0.50 -44.35
CA VAL A 750 -19.69 0.63 -43.82
C VAL A 750 -19.02 1.91 -44.34
N PRO A 751 -19.67 2.73 -45.19
CA PRO A 751 -19.15 4.02 -45.60
C PRO A 751 -18.94 4.97 -44.42
N PRO A 752 -18.06 5.99 -44.54
CA PRO A 752 -18.04 7.12 -43.63
C PRO A 752 -19.45 7.72 -43.48
N ASP A 753 -19.79 8.19 -42.28
CA ASP A 753 -21.06 8.84 -41.95
C ASP A 753 -22.32 7.96 -42.10
N MET A 754 -22.15 6.66 -42.39
CA MET A 754 -23.27 5.71 -42.37
C MET A 754 -23.58 5.33 -40.93
N HIS A 755 -24.77 5.75 -40.47
CA HIS A 755 -25.30 5.43 -39.15
C HIS A 755 -26.53 4.54 -39.26
N GLY A 756 -26.80 3.75 -38.24
CA GLY A 756 -28.02 2.99 -38.17
C GLY A 756 -28.05 2.00 -37.02
N GLU A 757 -28.98 1.06 -37.13
CA GLU A 757 -29.15 -0.02 -36.17
C GLU A 757 -29.24 -1.33 -36.93
N ALA A 758 -28.36 -2.28 -36.61
CA ALA A 758 -28.42 -3.62 -37.15
C ALA A 758 -29.27 -4.52 -36.25
N GLN A 759 -30.18 -5.28 -36.83
CA GLN A 759 -31.01 -6.25 -36.12
C GLN A 759 -30.41 -7.66 -36.22
N ILE A 760 -30.40 -8.36 -35.11
CA ILE A 760 -29.88 -9.73 -34.98
C ILE A 760 -30.99 -10.60 -34.40
N ASP A 761 -31.52 -11.50 -35.22
CA ASP A 761 -32.63 -12.39 -34.87
C ASP A 761 -32.09 -13.69 -34.27
N ILE A 762 -32.61 -14.09 -33.12
CA ILE A 762 -32.26 -15.34 -32.43
C ILE A 762 -33.52 -16.18 -32.29
N ARG A 763 -33.50 -17.40 -32.86
CA ARG A 763 -34.65 -18.31 -32.83
C ARG A 763 -34.24 -19.66 -32.26
N SER A 764 -35.12 -20.28 -31.48
CA SER A 764 -34.98 -21.67 -31.06
C SER A 764 -35.94 -22.60 -31.81
N GLN A 765 -35.57 -23.88 -31.91
CA GLN A 765 -36.48 -24.91 -32.45
C GLN A 765 -37.73 -25.10 -31.58
N GLU A 766 -37.64 -24.70 -30.31
CA GLU A 766 -38.68 -24.77 -29.28
C GLU A 766 -39.71 -23.63 -29.39
N GLY A 767 -39.50 -22.70 -30.33
CA GLY A 767 -40.42 -21.61 -30.66
C GLY A 767 -40.13 -20.29 -29.96
N ASP A 768 -38.99 -20.16 -29.28
CA ASP A 768 -38.56 -18.90 -28.67
C ASP A 768 -37.91 -18.00 -29.74
N TYR A 769 -38.19 -16.70 -29.70
CA TYR A 769 -37.68 -15.68 -30.62
C TYR A 769 -37.31 -14.42 -29.84
N GLU A 770 -36.11 -13.90 -30.09
CA GLU A 770 -35.67 -12.58 -29.64
C GLU A 770 -34.96 -11.82 -30.76
N GLN A 771 -34.99 -10.50 -30.72
CA GLN A 771 -34.28 -9.63 -31.66
C GLN A 771 -33.40 -8.66 -30.88
N LEU A 772 -32.10 -8.70 -31.15
CA LEU A 772 -31.14 -7.76 -30.57
C LEU A 772 -30.90 -6.59 -31.52
N HIS A 773 -30.62 -5.43 -30.94
CA HIS A 773 -30.48 -4.17 -31.65
C HIS A 773 -29.08 -3.61 -31.41
N LEU A 774 -28.26 -3.52 -32.46
CA LEU A 774 -26.90 -3.00 -32.41
C LEU A 774 -26.82 -1.64 -33.13
N PRO A 775 -26.91 -0.52 -32.40
CA PRO A 775 -26.62 0.80 -32.95
C PRO A 775 -25.16 0.89 -33.40
N PHE A 776 -24.93 1.52 -34.55
CA PHE A 776 -23.58 1.76 -35.07
C PHE A 776 -23.44 3.15 -35.69
N LEU A 777 -22.25 3.72 -35.52
CA LEU A 777 -21.83 4.99 -36.12
C LEU A 777 -20.58 4.77 -36.97
N GLY A 778 -20.70 5.07 -38.27
CA GLY A 778 -19.63 4.97 -39.25
C GLY A 778 -18.70 6.18 -39.33
N ASP A 779 -18.80 7.13 -38.41
CA ASP A 779 -18.04 8.39 -38.41
C ASP A 779 -16.53 8.18 -38.47
N VAL A 780 -15.86 9.12 -39.14
CA VAL A 780 -14.41 9.15 -39.30
C VAL A 780 -13.90 10.53 -38.90
N VAL A 781 -12.87 10.58 -38.07
CA VAL A 781 -12.17 11.83 -37.74
C VAL A 781 -11.58 12.43 -39.03
N PRO A 782 -11.76 13.73 -39.31
CA PRO A 782 -11.18 14.37 -40.50
C PRO A 782 -9.66 14.18 -40.57
N PRO A 783 -9.07 13.90 -41.76
CA PRO A 783 -7.64 13.59 -41.91
C PRO A 783 -6.67 14.65 -41.36
N GLU A 784 -7.10 15.90 -41.29
CA GLU A 784 -6.34 17.02 -40.74
C GLU A 784 -6.27 17.05 -39.21
N VAL A 785 -7.12 16.28 -38.52
CA VAL A 785 -7.15 16.19 -37.06
C VAL A 785 -6.32 14.99 -36.61
N ALA A 786 -5.32 15.23 -35.77
CA ALA A 786 -4.47 14.19 -35.23
C ALA A 786 -3.94 14.58 -33.84
N GLY A 787 -3.38 13.61 -33.12
CA GLY A 787 -2.88 13.80 -31.75
C GLY A 787 -3.99 13.98 -30.71
N VAL A 788 -5.15 13.36 -30.90
CA VAL A 788 -6.37 13.55 -30.09
C VAL A 788 -6.91 12.23 -29.55
N TYR A 789 -7.59 12.27 -28.40
CA TYR A 789 -8.46 11.17 -27.97
C TYR A 789 -9.83 11.30 -28.64
N VAL A 790 -10.38 10.20 -29.12
CA VAL A 790 -11.59 10.21 -29.94
C VAL A 790 -12.80 9.69 -29.16
N GLU A 791 -13.94 10.36 -29.33
CA GLU A 791 -15.21 9.93 -28.75
C GLU A 791 -15.57 8.52 -29.19
N SER A 792 -16.03 7.74 -28.21
CA SER A 792 -16.75 6.51 -28.47
C SER A 792 -17.74 6.22 -27.35
N SER A 793 -18.90 5.67 -27.70
CA SER A 793 -19.92 5.21 -26.74
C SER A 793 -20.36 6.31 -25.77
N GLY A 794 -20.54 7.54 -26.29
CA GLY A 794 -21.04 8.68 -25.52
C GLY A 794 -20.03 9.30 -24.56
N TYR A 795 -18.74 8.99 -24.68
CA TYR A 795 -17.70 9.63 -23.86
C TYR A 795 -16.32 9.73 -24.54
N VAL A 796 -15.46 10.56 -23.95
CA VAL A 796 -14.00 10.55 -24.14
C VAL A 796 -13.32 10.35 -22.78
N SER A 797 -12.46 9.36 -22.65
CA SER A 797 -11.72 9.06 -21.42
C SER A 797 -10.21 9.16 -21.70
N ILE A 798 -9.53 10.04 -20.97
CA ILE A 798 -8.15 10.44 -21.20
C ILE A 798 -7.35 10.17 -19.92
N PRO A 799 -6.31 9.32 -19.96
CA PRO A 799 -5.37 9.21 -18.85
C PRO A 799 -4.73 10.57 -18.55
N ALA A 800 -4.52 10.92 -17.28
CA ALA A 800 -3.86 12.19 -16.94
C ALA A 800 -2.46 12.31 -17.56
N THR A 801 -1.81 11.19 -17.82
CA THR A 801 -0.49 11.10 -18.46
C THR A 801 -0.55 11.14 -19.98
N GLY A 802 -1.74 11.25 -20.57
CA GLY A 802 -2.00 11.29 -22.01
C GLY A 802 -1.71 12.62 -22.69
N CYS A 803 -0.92 13.50 -22.10
CA CYS A 803 -0.52 14.79 -22.65
C CYS A 803 1.00 15.02 -22.53
N THR A 804 1.51 16.10 -23.11
CA THR A 804 2.89 16.53 -22.86
C THR A 804 2.99 17.06 -21.42
N ILE A 805 3.89 16.46 -20.64
CA ILE A 805 4.15 16.85 -19.25
C ILE A 805 5.52 17.50 -19.18
N ASP A 806 5.53 18.83 -19.06
CA ASP A 806 6.74 19.63 -18.87
C ASP A 806 6.85 20.10 -17.42
N PRO A 807 8.08 20.28 -16.88
CA PRO A 807 8.28 20.91 -15.59
C PRO A 807 7.52 22.25 -15.50
N PRO A 808 6.85 22.56 -14.37
CA PRO A 808 7.01 21.90 -13.07
C PRO A 808 6.10 20.70 -12.81
N TYR A 809 5.35 20.21 -13.80
CA TYR A 809 4.60 18.97 -13.65
C TYR A 809 5.54 17.76 -13.69
N GLU A 810 5.13 16.68 -13.04
CA GLU A 810 5.81 15.40 -13.12
C GLU A 810 4.82 14.24 -13.27
N MET A 811 5.28 13.20 -13.98
CA MET A 811 4.58 11.93 -14.09
C MET A 811 4.97 11.02 -12.93
N LEU A 812 3.96 10.50 -12.24
CA LEU A 812 4.09 9.49 -11.19
C LEU A 812 3.51 8.18 -11.71
N SER A 813 4.29 7.45 -12.50
CA SER A 813 3.85 6.23 -13.24
C SER A 813 3.33 5.10 -12.34
N ASN A 814 3.77 5.04 -11.09
CA ASN A 814 3.36 4.01 -10.13
C ASN A 814 2.39 4.54 -9.05
N THR A 815 1.83 5.73 -9.20
CA THR A 815 0.92 6.33 -8.21
C THR A 815 -0.50 6.43 -8.76
N GLY A 816 -1.51 6.18 -7.92
CA GLY A 816 -2.92 6.16 -8.29
C GLY A 816 -3.45 4.76 -8.67
N ARG A 817 -4.72 4.69 -9.08
CA ARG A 817 -5.45 3.43 -9.31
C ARG A 817 -5.28 2.85 -10.71
N LEU A 818 -4.81 3.64 -11.66
CA LEU A 818 -4.68 3.25 -13.07
C LEU A 818 -3.25 2.87 -13.41
N ASP A 819 -3.04 1.97 -14.36
CA ASP A 819 -1.69 1.55 -14.80
C ASP A 819 -0.92 2.67 -15.50
N THR A 820 -1.62 3.72 -15.93
CA THR A 820 -1.05 4.92 -16.55
C THR A 820 -0.47 5.92 -15.54
N GLY A 821 -0.61 5.66 -14.23
CA GLY A 821 -0.11 6.52 -13.16
C GLY A 821 -0.94 7.79 -12.93
N SER A 822 -0.31 8.77 -12.28
CA SER A 822 -0.88 10.10 -12.02
C SER A 822 0.04 11.23 -12.49
N VAL A 823 -0.50 12.44 -12.61
CA VAL A 823 0.26 13.68 -12.78
C VAL A 823 0.17 14.54 -11.53
N SER A 824 1.30 15.10 -11.11
CA SER A 824 1.40 16.00 -9.97
C SER A 824 2.33 17.19 -10.27
N LEU A 825 2.52 18.07 -9.29
CA LEU A 825 3.54 19.12 -9.33
C LEU A 825 4.77 18.70 -8.54
N GLN A 826 5.94 19.02 -9.06
CA GLN A 826 7.17 18.97 -8.28
C GLN A 826 7.13 19.98 -7.13
N PRO A 827 7.64 19.62 -5.93
CA PRO A 827 7.80 20.53 -4.80
C PRO A 827 8.42 21.89 -5.22
N PRO A 828 8.10 23.01 -4.54
CA PRO A 828 7.43 23.11 -3.24
C PRO A 828 5.90 22.90 -3.28
N ALA A 829 5.31 22.78 -2.08
CA ALA A 829 3.93 22.35 -1.84
C ALA A 829 2.85 23.10 -2.64
N ARG A 830 3.02 24.42 -2.82
CA ARG A 830 2.07 25.31 -3.49
C ARG A 830 2.79 26.23 -4.46
N ARG A 831 2.16 26.48 -5.62
CA ARG A 831 2.68 27.41 -6.63
C ARG A 831 1.61 28.44 -7.00
N ASP A 832 1.85 29.69 -6.61
CA ASP A 832 0.94 30.82 -6.86
C ASP A 832 1.24 31.58 -8.18
N GLY A 833 2.30 31.22 -8.90
CA GLY A 833 2.71 31.84 -10.17
C GLY A 833 1.93 31.35 -11.40
N ASP A 834 2.11 32.04 -12.53
CA ASP A 834 1.53 31.65 -13.82
C ASP A 834 2.31 30.45 -14.39
N MET A 835 1.68 29.27 -14.32
CA MET A 835 2.20 28.03 -14.90
C MET A 835 1.41 27.70 -16.15
N SER A 836 2.04 27.02 -17.09
CA SER A 836 1.36 26.45 -18.25
C SER A 836 0.27 25.47 -17.82
N PHE A 837 -0.75 25.34 -18.66
CA PHE A 837 -1.77 24.31 -18.52
C PHE A 837 -1.28 22.98 -19.08
N LEU A 838 -1.68 21.89 -18.44
CA LEU A 838 -1.75 20.58 -19.06
C LEU A 838 -2.90 20.61 -20.07
N CYS A 839 -2.61 20.30 -21.33
CA CYS A 839 -3.58 20.35 -22.42
C CYS A 839 -3.93 18.95 -22.88
N TYR A 840 -5.21 18.60 -22.83
CA TYR A 840 -5.75 17.30 -23.20
C TYR A 840 -6.64 17.47 -24.44
N PRO A 841 -6.08 17.30 -25.65
CA PRO A 841 -6.82 17.45 -26.89
C PRO A 841 -7.67 16.21 -27.19
N PHE A 842 -8.90 16.45 -27.66
CA PHE A 842 -9.85 15.39 -27.98
C PHE A 842 -10.80 15.79 -29.12
N TYR A 843 -11.48 14.80 -29.68
CA TYR A 843 -12.44 14.97 -30.76
C TYR A 843 -13.79 14.34 -30.39
N THR A 844 -14.87 15.08 -30.63
CA THR A 844 -16.25 14.63 -30.40
C THR A 844 -17.06 14.68 -31.70
N PHE A 845 -17.89 13.68 -31.91
CA PHE A 845 -18.89 13.60 -32.97
C PHE A 845 -20.25 14.10 -32.49
N SER A 846 -20.57 13.88 -31.22
CA SER A 846 -21.89 14.16 -30.66
C SER A 846 -22.04 15.61 -30.24
N ALA A 847 -23.20 16.20 -30.55
CA ALA A 847 -23.63 17.47 -29.97
C ALA A 847 -24.63 17.21 -28.83
N THR A 848 -24.44 17.86 -27.67
CA THR A 848 -25.27 17.61 -26.47
C THR A 848 -25.37 18.84 -25.58
N SER A 849 -26.53 19.09 -24.97
CA SER A 849 -26.72 20.18 -23.99
C SER A 849 -26.44 19.77 -22.55
N SER A 850 -25.95 18.54 -22.32
CA SER A 850 -25.81 17.94 -20.99
C SER A 850 -24.44 17.34 -20.71
N ALA A 851 -23.40 17.80 -21.41
CA ALA A 851 -22.04 17.31 -21.23
C ALA A 851 -21.54 17.53 -19.79
N VAL A 852 -20.80 16.54 -19.25
CA VAL A 852 -20.18 16.61 -17.92
C VAL A 852 -18.70 16.26 -18.04
N LEU A 853 -17.83 17.12 -17.51
CA LEU A 853 -16.42 16.83 -17.34
C LEU A 853 -16.18 16.24 -15.94
N THR A 854 -15.70 15.01 -15.87
CA THR A 854 -15.37 14.31 -14.64
C THR A 854 -13.85 14.17 -14.50
N LEU A 855 -13.30 14.67 -13.40
CA LEU A 855 -11.88 14.57 -13.06
C LEU A 855 -11.70 13.60 -11.89
N HIS A 856 -10.80 12.62 -12.07
CA HIS A 856 -10.42 11.67 -11.04
C HIS A 856 -9.07 12.08 -10.45
N PHE A 857 -9.04 12.34 -9.15
CA PHE A 857 -7.82 12.62 -8.41
C PHE A 857 -7.57 11.52 -7.38
N GLY A 858 -6.37 10.97 -7.28
CA GLY A 858 -6.00 10.05 -6.22
C GLY A 858 -6.24 10.66 -4.83
N MET A 859 -6.64 9.84 -3.87
CA MET A 859 -7.05 10.29 -2.53
C MET A 859 -5.91 10.98 -1.76
N THR A 860 -6.00 12.30 -1.63
CA THR A 860 -5.11 13.15 -0.81
C THR A 860 -5.90 14.15 0.05
N LEU A 861 -5.23 14.78 1.01
CA LEU A 861 -5.81 15.79 1.92
C LEU A 861 -4.99 17.08 1.91
N ALA A 862 -5.59 18.16 2.40
CA ALA A 862 -4.90 19.41 2.70
C ALA A 862 -3.80 19.14 3.73
N LEU A 863 -2.58 19.58 3.44
CA LEU A 863 -1.43 19.35 4.32
C LEU A 863 -1.29 20.45 5.38
N ALA A 864 -2.02 21.55 5.26
CA ALA A 864 -2.13 22.61 6.26
C ALA A 864 -3.53 23.24 6.22
N PRO A 865 -4.03 23.85 7.32
CA PRO A 865 -5.39 24.38 7.42
C PRO A 865 -5.73 25.47 6.39
N ASP A 866 -4.73 26.20 5.91
CA ASP A 866 -4.82 27.29 4.93
C ASP A 866 -4.50 26.85 3.48
N GLU A 867 -4.34 25.54 3.26
CA GLU A 867 -3.90 24.96 1.99
C GLU A 867 -4.86 23.90 1.45
N VAL A 868 -6.16 24.20 1.39
CA VAL A 868 -7.10 23.34 0.65
C VAL A 868 -6.60 23.23 -0.81
N PRO A 869 -6.31 22.02 -1.31
CA PRO A 869 -5.73 21.85 -2.64
C PRO A 869 -6.71 22.30 -3.71
N ASN A 870 -6.27 23.19 -4.61
CA ASN A 870 -7.08 23.70 -5.72
C ASN A 870 -6.45 23.35 -7.09
N TYR A 871 -7.28 23.35 -8.13
CA TYR A 871 -6.86 23.27 -9.53
C TYR A 871 -7.66 24.29 -10.35
N ASP A 872 -7.07 24.72 -11.46
CA ASP A 872 -7.77 25.52 -12.45
C ASP A 872 -8.20 24.67 -13.62
N LEU A 873 -9.35 25.03 -14.19
CA LEU A 873 -9.99 24.38 -15.32
C LEU A 873 -10.41 25.44 -16.34
N SER A 874 -10.14 25.15 -17.60
CA SER A 874 -10.68 25.85 -18.76
C SER A 874 -10.92 24.83 -19.87
N ILE A 875 -11.98 25.02 -20.65
CA ILE A 875 -12.28 24.22 -21.84
C ILE A 875 -12.17 25.17 -23.02
N ASP A 876 -11.40 24.77 -24.04
CA ASP A 876 -11.13 25.60 -25.21
C ASP A 876 -10.67 27.01 -24.81
N ASP A 877 -11.37 28.06 -25.24
CA ASP A 877 -11.04 29.45 -24.93
C ASP A 877 -11.98 30.08 -23.88
N GLU A 878 -12.67 29.25 -23.10
CA GLU A 878 -13.50 29.71 -21.98
C GLU A 878 -12.65 30.27 -20.82
N SER A 879 -13.29 31.11 -20.01
CA SER A 879 -12.64 31.71 -18.83
C SER A 879 -12.18 30.65 -17.85
N ILE A 880 -10.98 30.84 -17.30
CA ILE A 880 -10.41 29.97 -16.27
C ILE A 880 -11.27 30.03 -14.99
N SER A 881 -11.62 28.86 -14.47
CA SER A 881 -12.28 28.68 -13.18
C SER A 881 -11.37 27.91 -12.23
N THR A 882 -11.37 28.26 -10.94
CA THR A 882 -10.56 27.59 -9.90
C THR A 882 -11.48 26.83 -8.96
N HIS A 883 -11.17 25.57 -8.72
CA HIS A 883 -11.98 24.64 -7.93
C HIS A 883 -11.14 23.99 -6.84
N PRO A 884 -11.69 23.80 -5.63
CA PRO A 884 -11.06 22.96 -4.62
C PRO A 884 -11.19 21.48 -4.99
N LEU A 885 -10.26 20.66 -4.50
CA LEU A 885 -10.29 19.20 -4.64
C LEU A 885 -11.53 18.58 -3.97
N TYR A 886 -11.92 19.15 -2.82
CA TYR A 886 -13.09 18.80 -2.04
C TYR A 886 -13.54 20.02 -1.23
N THR A 887 -14.78 20.02 -0.76
CA THR A 887 -15.31 21.10 0.08
C THR A 887 -15.05 20.83 1.57
N VAL A 888 -15.00 21.91 2.36
CA VAL A 888 -14.86 21.84 3.82
C VAL A 888 -16.07 22.54 4.46
N SER A 889 -17.15 21.80 4.66
CA SER A 889 -18.37 22.31 5.29
C SER A 889 -18.21 22.52 6.81
N PRO A 890 -19.07 23.35 7.43
CA PRO A 890 -19.16 23.42 8.89
C PRO A 890 -19.43 22.07 9.55
N ALA A 891 -20.14 21.15 8.87
CA ALA A 891 -20.40 19.81 9.35
C ALA A 891 -19.12 18.94 9.36
N ALA A 892 -18.29 19.01 8.32
CA ALA A 892 -17.00 18.33 8.30
C ALA A 892 -16.05 18.85 9.39
N ILE A 893 -16.05 20.17 9.63
CA ILE A 893 -15.27 20.77 10.73
C ILE A 893 -15.78 20.26 12.10
N ALA A 894 -17.10 20.18 12.29
CA ALA A 894 -17.68 19.64 13.52
C ALA A 894 -17.27 18.18 13.73
N LYS A 895 -17.37 17.34 12.68
CA LYS A 895 -16.93 15.94 12.70
C LYS A 895 -15.44 15.77 13.00
N SER A 896 -14.58 16.65 12.48
CA SER A 896 -13.16 16.66 12.84
C SER A 896 -12.93 16.91 14.34
N LYS A 897 -13.68 17.85 14.94
CA LYS A 897 -13.57 18.17 16.38
C LYS A 897 -14.19 17.10 17.29
N GLU A 898 -15.28 16.49 16.84
CA GLU A 898 -16.04 15.51 17.62
C GLU A 898 -15.41 14.13 17.55
N ASP A 899 -15.19 13.64 16.33
CA ASP A 899 -14.84 12.25 16.03
C ASP A 899 -13.40 12.08 15.52
N GLY A 900 -12.67 13.19 15.30
CA GLY A 900 -11.28 13.15 14.82
C GLY A 900 -11.14 12.83 13.34
N TRP A 901 -12.21 12.88 12.55
CA TRP A 901 -12.18 12.62 11.10
C TRP A 901 -11.52 13.77 10.32
N PRO A 902 -11.00 13.55 9.10
CA PRO A 902 -10.54 14.66 8.28
C PRO A 902 -11.68 15.65 8.00
N ALA A 903 -11.38 16.93 8.06
CA ALA A 903 -12.33 17.99 7.70
C ALA A 903 -12.42 18.10 6.16
N ALA A 904 -12.99 17.08 5.52
CA ALA A 904 -13.16 16.97 4.07
C ALA A 904 -14.50 16.31 3.76
N ASP A 905 -15.40 17.02 3.08
CA ASP A 905 -16.70 16.48 2.69
C ASP A 905 -16.49 15.30 1.72
N GLY A 906 -17.10 14.15 2.03
CA GLY A 906 -16.96 12.93 1.22
C GLY A 906 -15.75 12.04 1.57
N TRP A 907 -14.97 12.37 2.61
CA TRP A 907 -13.78 11.60 3.01
C TRP A 907 -14.03 10.10 3.13
N PHE A 908 -15.14 9.66 3.75
CA PHE A 908 -15.45 8.24 3.90
C PHE A 908 -15.43 7.48 2.58
N ASN A 909 -16.06 8.05 1.54
CA ASN A 909 -16.11 7.42 0.23
C ASN A 909 -14.74 7.49 -0.44
N ALA A 910 -14.07 8.63 -0.38
CA ALA A 910 -12.77 8.81 -1.02
C ALA A 910 -11.65 7.96 -0.40
N ALA A 911 -11.67 7.75 0.92
CA ALA A 911 -10.75 6.85 1.61
C ALA A 911 -11.01 5.38 1.25
N CYS A 912 -12.28 4.98 1.12
CA CYS A 912 -12.64 3.63 0.67
C CYS A 912 -12.29 3.40 -0.81
N ASP A 913 -12.59 4.36 -1.67
CA ASP A 913 -12.46 4.25 -3.13
C ASP A 913 -11.07 4.64 -3.65
N ASN A 914 -10.23 5.16 -2.76
CA ASN A 914 -8.90 5.73 -2.99
C ASN A 914 -8.88 6.84 -4.07
N VAL A 915 -9.98 7.61 -4.21
CA VAL A 915 -10.14 8.67 -5.22
C VAL A 915 -11.10 9.78 -4.79
N TRP A 916 -10.84 11.00 -5.25
CA TRP A 916 -11.78 12.11 -5.35
C TRP A 916 -12.31 12.22 -6.78
N ILE A 917 -13.63 12.17 -6.94
CA ILE A 917 -14.31 12.35 -8.24
C ILE A 917 -14.97 13.73 -8.25
N ASN A 918 -14.46 14.62 -9.10
CA ASN A 918 -14.96 15.98 -9.27
C ASN A 918 -15.71 16.10 -10.61
N ARG A 919 -17.02 16.34 -10.55
CA ARG A 919 -17.88 16.49 -11.75
C ARG A 919 -18.19 17.96 -12.02
N HIS A 920 -17.97 18.39 -13.25
CA HIS A 920 -18.18 19.74 -13.75
C HIS A 920 -19.20 19.71 -14.90
N PRO A 921 -20.49 19.96 -14.62
CA PRO A 921 -21.49 20.14 -15.67
C PRO A 921 -21.10 21.32 -16.57
N ILE A 922 -21.09 21.11 -17.87
CA ILE A 922 -20.65 22.11 -18.84
C ILE A 922 -21.86 22.95 -19.25
N ALA A 923 -21.87 24.22 -18.83
CA ALA A 923 -22.98 25.14 -19.04
C ALA A 923 -22.97 25.79 -20.43
N LEU A 924 -22.85 24.96 -21.48
CA LEU A 924 -23.03 25.40 -22.86
C LEU A 924 -24.50 25.21 -23.27
N SER A 925 -25.00 26.06 -24.18
CA SER A 925 -26.32 25.84 -24.78
C SER A 925 -26.37 24.51 -25.54
N GLU A 926 -25.24 24.12 -26.12
CA GLU A 926 -24.99 22.86 -26.80
C GLU A 926 -23.45 22.68 -26.92
N TRP A 927 -22.93 21.52 -26.55
CA TRP A 927 -21.57 21.08 -26.83
C TRP A 927 -21.43 20.87 -28.34
N PRO A 928 -20.53 21.57 -29.05
CA PRO A 928 -20.37 21.38 -30.48
C PRO A 928 -19.55 20.13 -30.79
N SER A 929 -19.83 19.48 -31.91
CA SER A 929 -18.94 18.43 -32.45
C SER A 929 -17.65 19.04 -32.97
N GLY A 930 -16.52 18.36 -32.82
CA GLY A 930 -15.25 18.76 -33.38
C GLY A 930 -14.07 18.57 -32.42
N TYR A 931 -13.01 19.33 -32.67
CA TYR A 931 -11.80 19.36 -31.87
C TYR A 931 -11.98 20.26 -30.65
N HIS A 932 -11.56 19.75 -29.49
CA HIS A 932 -11.60 20.44 -28.21
C HIS A 932 -10.33 20.20 -27.39
N VAL A 933 -10.11 21.03 -26.38
CA VAL A 933 -9.02 20.87 -25.42
C VAL A 933 -9.52 21.13 -24.01
N VAL A 934 -9.36 20.15 -23.12
CA VAL A 934 -9.43 20.41 -21.67
C VAL A 934 -8.06 20.94 -21.22
N LYS A 935 -8.06 22.11 -20.58
CA LYS A 935 -6.87 22.76 -20.01
C LYS A 935 -6.94 22.69 -18.49
N LEU A 936 -5.99 22.00 -17.86
CA LEU A 936 -5.90 21.86 -16.40
C LEU A 936 -4.60 22.47 -15.85
N ARG A 937 -4.69 23.16 -14.72
CA ARG A 937 -3.51 23.61 -13.97
C ARG A 937 -3.64 23.23 -12.51
N LEU A 938 -2.78 22.31 -12.07
CA LEU A 938 -2.69 21.93 -10.65
C LEU A 938 -2.06 23.10 -9.88
N ARG A 939 -2.53 23.40 -8.66
CA ARG A 939 -1.94 24.46 -7.81
C ARG A 939 -1.14 23.95 -6.62
N ASN A 940 -1.24 22.64 -6.33
CA ASN A 940 -0.62 22.01 -5.17
C ASN A 940 0.08 20.70 -5.55
N SER A 941 1.26 20.44 -4.98
CA SER A 941 2.02 19.20 -5.20
C SER A 941 1.43 17.98 -4.52
N ASN A 942 0.39 18.15 -3.69
CA ASN A 942 -0.34 17.02 -3.12
C ASN A 942 -1.54 16.60 -3.98
N LEU A 943 -1.74 17.19 -5.17
CA LEU A 943 -2.74 16.74 -6.13
C LEU A 943 -2.20 15.59 -6.98
N LEU A 944 -3.03 14.57 -7.20
CA LEU A 944 -2.71 13.40 -8.01
C LEU A 944 -3.78 13.24 -9.10
N LEU A 945 -3.65 13.89 -10.25
CA LEU A 945 -4.63 13.71 -11.33
C LEU A 945 -4.42 12.35 -12.00
N GLU A 946 -5.46 11.51 -12.06
CA GLU A 946 -5.39 10.14 -12.64
C GLU A 946 -6.04 10.06 -14.02
N LYS A 947 -7.20 10.69 -14.19
CA LYS A 947 -8.04 10.55 -15.39
C LYS A 947 -8.96 11.74 -15.59
N ILE A 948 -9.22 12.05 -16.85
CA ILE A 948 -10.22 13.00 -17.32
C ILE A 948 -11.27 12.22 -18.12
N VAL A 949 -12.56 12.43 -17.85
CA VAL A 949 -13.67 11.84 -18.62
C VAL A 949 -14.61 12.95 -19.05
N ILE A 950 -14.90 13.03 -20.35
CA ILE A 950 -15.94 13.89 -20.93
C ILE A 950 -17.13 12.98 -21.23
N GLU A 951 -18.18 13.13 -20.45
CA GLU A 951 -19.45 12.41 -20.59
C GLU A 951 -20.36 13.23 -21.51
N LEU A 952 -20.69 12.71 -22.69
CA LEU A 952 -21.61 13.34 -23.65
C LEU A 952 -23.02 12.73 -23.54
N GLU A 953 -23.07 11.49 -23.07
CA GLU A 953 -24.25 10.78 -22.60
C GLU A 953 -24.04 10.35 -21.14
N SER A 954 -25.14 10.06 -20.43
CA SER A 954 -25.05 9.57 -19.05
C SER A 954 -24.33 8.22 -19.02
N LEU A 955 -23.21 8.15 -18.30
CA LEU A 955 -22.47 6.92 -18.12
C LEU A 955 -23.00 6.12 -16.92
N GLU A 956 -23.03 4.81 -17.09
CA GLU A 956 -23.32 3.87 -16.03
C GLU A 956 -22.13 3.72 -15.08
N GLN A 957 -22.41 3.30 -13.83
CA GLN A 957 -21.40 3.25 -12.79
C GLN A 957 -20.36 2.12 -13.00
N SER A 958 -19.10 2.47 -12.82
CA SER A 958 -17.95 1.57 -12.67
C SER A 958 -16.95 2.18 -11.68
N TYR A 959 -16.13 1.35 -11.07
CA TYR A 959 -15.21 1.75 -9.99
C TYR A 959 -14.05 2.63 -10.48
N LEU A 960 -13.48 2.27 -11.62
CA LEU A 960 -12.34 2.94 -12.26
C LEU A 960 -12.78 3.93 -13.34
N GLY A 961 -14.08 3.98 -13.67
CA GLY A 961 -14.59 4.70 -14.84
C GLY A 961 -14.22 4.01 -16.15
N PRO A 962 -14.67 4.54 -17.30
CA PRO A 962 -14.38 3.95 -18.61
C PRO A 962 -12.87 3.83 -18.90
N PRO A 963 -12.44 2.83 -19.70
CA PRO A 963 -11.07 2.70 -20.17
C PRO A 963 -10.68 3.91 -21.04
N SER A 964 -9.38 4.06 -21.31
CA SER A 964 -8.89 5.11 -22.21
C SER A 964 -9.59 5.00 -23.57
N SER A 965 -10.06 6.13 -24.08
CA SER A 965 -10.50 6.25 -25.45
C SER A 965 -9.35 6.03 -26.43
N PHE A 966 -9.69 5.69 -27.67
CA PHE A 966 -8.69 5.56 -28.74
C PHE A 966 -7.94 6.88 -28.94
N TYR A 967 -6.62 6.81 -28.94
CA TYR A 967 -5.75 7.94 -29.26
C TYR A 967 -5.37 7.88 -30.74
N LEU A 968 -5.77 8.89 -31.51
CA LEU A 968 -5.37 9.05 -32.90
C LEU A 968 -4.00 9.77 -32.92
N PRO A 969 -2.90 9.07 -33.24
CA PRO A 969 -1.56 9.66 -33.19
C PRO A 969 -1.38 10.75 -34.25
N SER A 970 -0.51 11.73 -33.98
CA SER A 970 -0.04 12.66 -35.01
C SER A 970 0.94 11.96 -35.94
N ASP A 971 0.75 12.04 -37.25
CA ASP A 971 1.79 11.72 -38.23
C ASP A 971 2.94 12.72 -38.07
N LYS A 972 3.90 12.41 -37.20
CA LYS A 972 5.15 13.15 -37.06
C LYS A 972 6.31 12.35 -37.64
#